data_AF-A0A7J4GFG6-F1
#
_entry.id   AF-A0A7J4GFG6-F1
#
_cell.length_a   1.000
_cell.length_b   1.000
_cell.length_c   1.000
_cell.angle_alpha   90.00
_cell.angle_beta   90.00
_cell.angle_gamma   90.00
#
_symmetry.space_group_name_H-M   'P 1'
#
loop_
_entity.id
_entity.type
_entity.pdbx_description
1 polymer ?
#
loop_
_entity_poly.entity_id
_entity_poly.type
_entity_poly.pdbx_seq_one_letter_code
_entity_poly.pdbx_strand_id
1 'polypeptide(L)'
;MAGGSGIYISWLMGAILLSIALMPLMKPPWAKIRISGFVDMFRRYWVHMIAVFSVYLWKDLLDQLDRTLMANTQLDMTPYVYAIEGDIVLWVQQAFENDLLSIGLTHFYVMGFMTATFASFIYPIYFDDRHMADRVSLSLFWVYVLAIPFYLFFNVRVTGDHIPAMETIAYDLTPVIHNWFTRIDPFTNGMPSLHIGLPFAVWLTYLRWDEDGRWTKFRAALVLYIWVTGFAILYLGIHWVLDIIGGILVGILAVMLTDWTHGPVWRVADERLFTRRLARLLDDPKAWVSNSFGAISRMTAPVRVPSSQQTSAVIVAVLLGTGTVLLWDATHQDFPVEGVEWPTAAAGAGGWLVGVQELPDGSISIVAWNASTETAVTVESVDATFGEWDVSPEVEVSERGFVLYDSTRIDYVEFTDQAGVFRPMFSSLRQGITDVVLAEDGFGGDIVAVVYDDEIRYRNRLGSSVDLAAPPAPYSVVAASGSLFASAVSTDTGPAVDIISLATQLNLRMEIDARADSISDAHLEETYGMPVDYLNSTIVEMEMDSRWLVAVVDVGPVNRTILVDTVSGDQVMLSDPVWPSFSPSLALGQVAFLQIPRFDPTAEPEDRLTARDVFLHDIGENRTSQLTLDDDVDQSQPQVLRENVAWIEEDSDGLLEIRMYILEETFEPYSSVVLQTAIVMLIPLIVLWAFQASRDHARGKSARDGPSRNLEVGLESD
;
A
#
# COMPACT_ATOMS: atom_id res chain seq x y z
N MET A 1 -12.63 -4.96 34.72
CA MET A 1 -12.72 -5.40 33.31
C MET A 1 -14.11 -5.93 32.93
N ALA A 2 -15.21 -5.21 33.24
CA ALA A 2 -16.58 -5.70 33.02
C ALA A 2 -17.53 -4.73 32.29
N GLY A 3 -17.03 -3.57 31.82
CA GLY A 3 -17.86 -2.55 31.16
C GLY A 3 -17.97 -2.68 29.63
N GLY A 4 -17.02 -3.33 28.97
CA GLY A 4 -16.91 -3.35 27.50
C GLY A 4 -17.74 -4.42 26.77
N SER A 5 -18.32 -5.39 27.46
CA SER A 5 -19.06 -6.51 26.84
C SER A 5 -20.57 -6.30 26.75
N GLY A 6 -21.11 -5.23 27.35
CA GLY A 6 -22.55 -5.03 27.50
C GLY A 6 -23.30 -4.85 26.18
N ILE A 7 -22.77 -4.02 25.27
CA ILE A 7 -23.42 -3.73 23.98
C ILE A 7 -23.36 -4.92 23.03
N TYR A 8 -22.23 -5.63 22.96
CA TYR A 8 -22.08 -6.84 22.17
C TYR A 8 -23.06 -7.93 22.60
N ILE A 9 -23.15 -8.21 23.91
CA ILE A 9 -24.11 -9.19 24.44
C ILE A 9 -25.54 -8.77 24.10
N SER A 10 -25.83 -7.46 24.12
CA SER A 10 -27.14 -6.93 23.76
C SER A 10 -27.47 -7.14 22.28
N TRP A 11 -26.53 -6.88 21.36
CA TRP A 11 -26.72 -7.16 19.94
C TRP A 11 -26.82 -8.65 19.64
N LEU A 12 -25.97 -9.48 20.24
CA LEU A 12 -26.01 -10.93 20.06
C LEU A 12 -27.34 -11.51 20.57
N MET A 13 -27.75 -11.15 21.79
CA MET A 13 -29.03 -11.58 22.35
C MET A 13 -30.20 -11.05 21.52
N GLY A 14 -30.13 -9.78 21.11
CA GLY A 14 -31.11 -9.16 20.22
C GLY A 14 -31.24 -9.92 18.90
N ALA A 15 -30.12 -10.31 18.27
CA ALA A 15 -30.09 -11.06 17.02
C ALA A 15 -30.68 -12.47 17.16
N ILE A 16 -30.36 -13.18 18.25
CA ILE A 16 -30.92 -14.51 18.53
C ILE A 16 -32.44 -14.41 18.77
N LEU A 17 -32.87 -13.46 19.60
CA LEU A 17 -34.29 -13.24 19.89
C LEU A 17 -35.06 -12.83 18.64
N LEU A 18 -34.51 -11.93 17.83
CA LEU A 18 -35.10 -11.49 16.57
C LEU A 18 -35.20 -12.64 15.57
N SER A 19 -34.16 -13.48 15.46
CA SER A 19 -34.18 -14.67 14.60
C SER A 19 -35.28 -15.65 15.00
N ILE A 20 -35.50 -15.86 16.30
CA ILE A 20 -36.59 -16.71 16.81
C ILE A 20 -37.95 -16.03 16.57
N ALA A 21 -38.05 -14.72 16.80
CA ALA A 21 -39.28 -13.95 16.60
C ALA A 21 -39.73 -13.91 15.12
N LEU A 22 -38.80 -13.91 14.17
CA LEU A 22 -39.07 -13.94 12.73
C LEU A 22 -39.42 -15.35 12.22
N MET A 23 -39.14 -16.40 12.99
CA MET A 23 -39.36 -17.80 12.59
C MET A 23 -40.81 -18.10 12.12
N PRO A 24 -41.88 -17.59 12.76
CA PRO A 24 -43.26 -17.82 12.30
C PRO A 24 -43.55 -17.24 10.91
N LEU A 25 -42.84 -16.17 10.52
CA LEU A 25 -42.99 -15.52 9.23
C LEU A 25 -42.18 -16.22 8.13
N MET A 26 -40.99 -16.71 8.48
CA MET A 26 -39.99 -17.25 7.54
C MET A 26 -40.05 -18.77 7.34
N LYS A 27 -40.79 -19.50 8.19
CA LYS A 27 -40.89 -20.97 8.12
C LYS A 27 -41.52 -21.46 6.81
N PRO A 28 -41.24 -22.73 6.42
CA PRO A 28 -41.99 -23.41 5.38
C PRO A 28 -43.51 -23.40 5.67
N PRO A 29 -44.37 -23.32 4.62
CA PRO A 29 -45.82 -23.17 4.79
C PRO A 29 -46.44 -24.24 5.71
N TRP A 30 -46.00 -25.49 5.57
CA TRP A 30 -46.50 -26.65 6.31
C TRP A 30 -45.85 -26.87 7.69
N ALA A 31 -44.71 -26.24 7.97
CA ALA A 31 -43.95 -26.53 9.19
C ALA A 31 -44.64 -25.97 10.44
N LYS A 32 -44.58 -26.70 11.56
CA LYS A 32 -45.09 -26.27 12.87
C LYS A 32 -43.93 -26.06 13.83
N ILE A 33 -43.94 -24.94 14.55
CA ILE A 33 -42.91 -24.62 15.55
C ILE A 33 -43.23 -25.39 16.84
N ARG A 34 -42.25 -26.15 17.35
CA ARG A 34 -42.38 -26.98 18.56
C ARG A 34 -41.11 -26.89 19.38
N ILE A 35 -41.24 -26.90 20.71
CA ILE A 35 -40.08 -26.90 21.63
C ILE A 35 -39.14 -28.09 21.36
N SER A 36 -39.70 -29.26 21.00
CA SER A 36 -38.92 -30.44 20.64
C SER A 36 -37.97 -30.20 19.45
N GLY A 37 -38.32 -29.29 18.54
CA GLY A 37 -37.48 -28.94 17.38
C GLY A 37 -36.12 -28.35 17.78
N PHE A 38 -36.07 -27.57 18.86
CA PHE A 38 -34.80 -27.03 19.37
C PHE A 38 -33.89 -28.16 19.87
N VAL A 39 -34.45 -29.14 20.60
CA VAL A 39 -33.67 -30.29 21.10
C VAL A 39 -33.21 -31.18 19.94
N ASP A 40 -34.10 -31.44 18.97
CA ASP A 40 -33.78 -32.24 17.80
C ASP A 40 -32.65 -31.62 16.96
N MET A 41 -32.65 -30.29 16.81
CA MET A 41 -31.61 -29.55 16.11
C MET A 41 -30.22 -29.81 16.72
N PHE A 42 -30.06 -29.64 18.04
CA PHE A 42 -28.77 -29.89 18.70
C PHE A 42 -28.34 -31.35 18.61
N ARG A 43 -29.30 -32.29 18.70
CA ARG A 43 -29.01 -33.72 18.65
C ARG A 43 -28.59 -34.20 17.26
N ARG A 44 -29.23 -33.69 16.21
CA ARG A 44 -29.10 -34.21 14.83
C ARG A 44 -28.10 -33.45 13.97
N TYR A 45 -27.75 -32.21 14.32
CA TYR A 45 -26.93 -31.33 13.47
C TYR A 45 -25.66 -30.83 14.15
N TRP A 46 -25.10 -31.60 15.10
CA TRP A 46 -23.91 -31.18 15.85
C TRP A 46 -22.66 -31.01 15.00
N VAL A 47 -22.49 -31.78 13.92
CA VAL A 47 -21.36 -31.61 13.00
C VAL A 47 -21.51 -30.32 12.18
N HIS A 48 -22.73 -30.00 11.71
CA HIS A 48 -23.03 -28.72 11.04
C HIS A 48 -22.73 -27.52 11.94
N MET A 49 -23.12 -27.62 13.21
CA MET A 49 -22.81 -26.59 14.21
C MET A 49 -21.30 -26.44 14.38
N ILE A 50 -20.54 -27.54 14.52
CA ILE A 50 -19.07 -27.45 14.59
C ILE A 50 -18.48 -26.81 13.34
N ALA A 51 -18.94 -27.19 12.14
CA ALA A 51 -18.44 -26.62 10.90
C ALA A 51 -18.62 -25.09 10.85
N VAL A 52 -19.84 -24.61 11.11
CA VAL A 52 -20.13 -23.16 11.09
C VAL A 52 -19.48 -22.44 12.26
N PHE A 53 -19.55 -22.97 13.47
CA PHE A 53 -18.97 -22.32 14.64
C PHE A 53 -17.43 -22.36 14.68
N SER A 54 -16.79 -23.28 13.95
CA SER A 54 -15.33 -23.30 13.82
C SER A 54 -14.78 -22.00 13.25
N VAL A 55 -15.53 -21.33 12.36
CA VAL A 55 -15.15 -20.04 11.77
C VAL A 55 -14.85 -18.99 12.85
N TYR A 56 -15.64 -18.94 13.92
CA TYR A 56 -15.40 -18.01 15.04
C TYR A 56 -14.12 -18.35 15.82
N LEU A 57 -13.70 -19.62 15.86
CA LEU A 57 -12.44 -20.02 16.48
C LEU A 57 -11.23 -19.61 15.63
N TRP A 58 -11.36 -19.71 14.31
CA TRP A 58 -10.30 -19.32 13.37
C TRP A 58 -10.13 -17.81 13.27
N LYS A 59 -11.22 -17.05 13.45
CA LYS A 59 -11.18 -15.58 13.37
C LYS A 59 -10.11 -14.97 14.27
N ASP A 60 -10.11 -15.28 15.56
CA ASP A 60 -9.16 -14.67 16.50
C ASP A 60 -7.70 -14.99 16.17
N LEU A 61 -7.43 -16.17 15.58
CA LEU A 61 -6.10 -16.57 15.12
C LEU A 61 -5.69 -15.79 13.86
N LEU A 62 -6.63 -15.66 12.91
CA LEU A 62 -6.39 -14.96 11.65
C LEU A 62 -6.20 -13.46 11.86
N ASP A 63 -6.99 -12.83 12.74
CA ASP A 63 -6.84 -11.41 13.08
C ASP A 63 -5.45 -11.12 13.71
N GLN A 64 -4.90 -12.07 14.47
CA GLN A 64 -3.53 -11.94 15.02
C GLN A 64 -2.46 -12.09 13.94
N LEU A 65 -2.65 -13.02 13.00
CA LEU A 65 -1.75 -13.21 11.88
C LEU A 65 -1.74 -11.99 10.95
N ASP A 66 -2.92 -11.46 10.63
CA ASP A 66 -3.10 -10.24 9.83
C ASP A 66 -2.32 -9.06 10.43
N ARG A 67 -2.55 -8.74 11.72
CA ARG A 67 -1.81 -7.68 12.41
C ARG A 67 -0.30 -7.85 12.36
N THR A 68 0.18 -9.09 12.46
CA THR A 68 1.61 -9.40 12.42
C THR A 68 2.18 -9.24 11.00
N LEU A 69 1.43 -9.66 9.99
CA LEU A 69 1.82 -9.49 8.59
C LEU A 69 1.81 -8.01 8.21
N MET A 70 0.72 -7.29 8.47
CA MET A 70 0.61 -5.86 8.23
C MET A 70 1.74 -5.05 8.88
N ALA A 71 2.08 -5.34 10.15
CA ALA A 71 3.16 -4.65 10.85
C ALA A 71 4.54 -4.86 10.19
N ASN A 72 4.72 -5.95 9.44
CA ASN A 72 6.00 -6.29 8.81
C ASN A 72 6.04 -5.97 7.31
N THR A 73 4.91 -6.02 6.60
CA THR A 73 4.87 -5.93 5.13
C THR A 73 4.19 -4.66 4.62
N GLN A 74 3.47 -3.91 5.48
CA GLN A 74 2.70 -2.71 5.11
C GLN A 74 1.91 -2.84 3.79
N LEU A 75 1.37 -4.04 3.50
CA LEU A 75 0.57 -4.27 2.30
C LEU A 75 -0.70 -3.44 2.43
N ASP A 76 -0.84 -2.41 1.61
CA ASP A 76 -2.02 -1.54 1.56
C ASP A 76 -2.48 -1.41 0.12
N MET A 77 -3.64 -1.99 -0.19
CA MET A 77 -4.26 -1.94 -1.52
C MET A 77 -5.32 -0.84 -1.61
N THR A 78 -5.49 -0.04 -0.55
CA THR A 78 -6.50 1.02 -0.50
C THR A 78 -6.31 2.10 -1.56
N PRO A 79 -5.09 2.58 -1.85
CA PRO A 79 -4.87 3.59 -2.89
C PRO A 79 -5.34 3.10 -4.27
N TYR A 80 -5.17 1.81 -4.58
CA TYR A 80 -5.65 1.19 -5.82
C TYR A 80 -7.17 1.15 -5.92
N VAL A 81 -7.85 0.84 -4.81
CA VAL A 81 -9.31 0.86 -4.73
C VAL A 81 -9.81 2.29 -4.89
N TYR A 82 -9.15 3.26 -4.25
CA TYR A 82 -9.46 4.68 -4.38
C TYR A 82 -9.24 5.21 -5.79
N ALA A 83 -8.15 4.84 -6.47
CA ALA A 83 -7.88 5.25 -7.85
C ALA A 83 -9.00 4.84 -8.83
N ILE A 84 -9.61 3.67 -8.59
CA ILE A 84 -10.72 3.15 -9.39
C ILE A 84 -12.06 3.80 -9.02
N GLU A 85 -12.33 3.94 -7.73
CA GLU A 85 -13.67 4.26 -7.20
C GLU A 85 -13.87 5.76 -6.90
N GLY A 86 -12.80 6.44 -6.50
CA GLY A 86 -12.77 7.83 -6.04
C GLY A 86 -13.72 8.08 -4.88
N ASP A 87 -14.30 9.29 -4.85
CA ASP A 87 -15.15 9.76 -3.75
C ASP A 87 -16.63 9.34 -3.85
N ILE A 88 -16.99 8.35 -4.67
CA ILE A 88 -18.41 7.98 -4.86
C ILE A 88 -19.08 7.58 -3.53
N VAL A 89 -18.35 6.92 -2.63
CA VAL A 89 -18.89 6.52 -1.32
C VAL A 89 -19.12 7.75 -0.43
N LEU A 90 -18.20 8.72 -0.47
CA LEU A 90 -18.37 10.00 0.22
C LEU A 90 -19.63 10.72 -0.27
N TRP A 91 -19.87 10.75 -1.59
CA TRP A 91 -21.09 11.32 -2.16
C TRP A 91 -22.35 10.63 -1.63
N VAL A 92 -22.35 9.28 -1.53
CA VAL A 92 -23.48 8.53 -0.95
C VAL A 92 -23.70 8.90 0.52
N GLN A 93 -22.63 9.02 1.32
CA GLN A 93 -22.75 9.42 2.72
C GLN A 93 -23.35 10.82 2.85
N GLN A 94 -22.74 11.82 2.19
CA GLN A 94 -23.16 13.22 2.25
C GLN A 94 -24.57 13.46 1.70
N ALA A 95 -24.97 12.73 0.65
CA ALA A 95 -26.30 12.90 0.05
C ALA A 95 -27.45 12.45 0.98
N PHE A 96 -27.18 11.53 1.91
CA PHE A 96 -28.20 10.91 2.77
C PHE A 96 -27.98 11.16 4.26
N GLU A 97 -26.98 11.97 4.63
CA GLU A 97 -26.54 12.18 6.01
C GLU A 97 -27.68 12.60 6.94
N ASN A 98 -27.92 11.81 7.98
CA ASN A 98 -28.96 12.06 8.98
C ASN A 98 -28.73 11.28 10.29
N ASP A 99 -28.76 11.96 11.43
CA ASP A 99 -28.52 11.34 12.76
C ASP A 99 -29.38 10.11 13.05
N LEU A 100 -30.68 10.17 12.75
CA LEU A 100 -31.59 9.07 13.03
C LEU A 100 -31.31 7.88 12.11
N LEU A 101 -30.97 8.16 10.85
CA LEU A 101 -30.54 7.15 9.89
C LEU A 101 -29.24 6.50 10.33
N SER A 102 -28.25 7.29 10.78
CA SER A 102 -26.98 6.82 11.33
C SER A 102 -27.18 5.88 12.51
N ILE A 103 -27.98 6.28 13.52
CA ILE A 103 -28.31 5.41 14.66
C ILE A 103 -28.98 4.11 14.17
N GLY A 104 -29.99 4.23 13.30
CA GLY A 104 -30.75 3.10 12.80
C GLY A 104 -29.89 2.10 12.01
N LEU A 105 -29.05 2.61 11.10
CA LEU A 105 -28.21 1.80 10.22
C LEU A 105 -27.05 1.15 10.97
N THR A 106 -26.41 1.80 11.94
CA THR A 106 -25.37 1.15 12.76
C THR A 106 -25.91 -0.06 13.50
N HIS A 107 -27.09 0.05 14.13
CA HIS A 107 -27.72 -1.08 14.80
C HIS A 107 -28.22 -2.15 13.82
N PHE A 108 -28.81 -1.73 12.70
CA PHE A 108 -29.24 -2.65 11.64
C PHE A 108 -28.07 -3.43 11.06
N TYR A 109 -26.95 -2.78 10.79
CA TYR A 109 -25.74 -3.37 10.25
C TYR A 109 -25.23 -4.49 11.16
N VAL A 110 -24.94 -4.18 12.44
CA VAL A 110 -24.34 -5.16 13.36
C VAL A 110 -25.34 -6.26 13.74
N MET A 111 -26.49 -5.90 14.29
CA MET A 111 -27.48 -6.86 14.78
C MET A 111 -28.19 -7.59 13.64
N GLY A 112 -28.47 -6.89 12.53
CA GLY A 112 -29.10 -7.47 11.35
C GLY A 112 -28.19 -8.49 10.66
N PHE A 113 -26.89 -8.24 10.58
CA PHE A 113 -25.93 -9.22 10.08
C PHE A 113 -25.88 -10.48 10.93
N MET A 114 -25.79 -10.34 12.25
CA MET A 114 -25.86 -11.48 13.17
C MET A 114 -27.19 -12.23 13.02
N THR A 115 -28.31 -11.51 12.85
CA THR A 115 -29.63 -12.12 12.67
C THR A 115 -29.71 -12.90 11.36
N ALA A 116 -29.28 -12.30 10.24
CA ALA A 116 -29.35 -12.91 8.93
C ALA A 116 -28.47 -14.16 8.85
N THR A 117 -27.22 -14.10 9.33
CA THR A 117 -26.29 -15.24 9.35
C THR A 117 -26.78 -16.36 10.27
N PHE A 118 -27.22 -16.02 11.49
CA PHE A 118 -27.76 -17.01 12.44
C PHE A 118 -29.04 -17.67 11.91
N ALA A 119 -30.01 -16.89 11.43
CA ALA A 119 -31.26 -17.43 10.87
C ALA A 119 -31.02 -18.33 9.65
N SER A 120 -30.08 -17.95 8.78
CA SER A 120 -29.70 -18.72 7.58
C SER A 120 -29.26 -20.13 7.93
N PHE A 121 -28.51 -20.28 9.02
CA PHE A 121 -28.06 -21.59 9.48
C PHE A 121 -29.14 -22.31 10.29
N ILE A 122 -29.76 -21.63 11.27
CA ILE A 122 -30.67 -22.23 12.25
C ILE A 122 -31.98 -22.72 11.63
N TYR A 123 -32.56 -21.99 10.69
CA TYR A 123 -33.87 -22.36 10.14
C TYR A 123 -33.89 -23.74 9.48
N PRO A 124 -33.00 -24.07 8.51
CA PRO A 124 -33.03 -25.39 7.89
C PRO A 124 -32.74 -26.53 8.88
N ILE A 125 -31.86 -26.35 9.86
CA ILE A 125 -31.59 -27.40 10.88
C ILE A 125 -32.75 -27.56 11.88
N TYR A 126 -33.41 -26.46 12.27
CA TYR A 126 -34.55 -26.49 13.20
C TYR A 126 -35.78 -27.17 12.57
N PHE A 127 -36.04 -26.91 11.28
CA PHE A 127 -37.14 -27.52 10.55
C PHE A 127 -36.79 -28.89 9.94
N ASP A 128 -35.64 -29.47 10.30
CA ASP A 128 -35.14 -30.77 9.84
C ASP A 128 -34.99 -30.88 8.30
N ASP A 129 -34.68 -29.76 7.65
CA ASP A 129 -34.37 -29.68 6.23
C ASP A 129 -32.88 -29.96 5.99
N ARG A 130 -32.53 -31.25 6.09
CA ARG A 130 -31.14 -31.71 5.92
C ARG A 130 -30.56 -31.30 4.57
N HIS A 131 -31.37 -31.39 3.52
CA HIS A 131 -30.97 -31.06 2.16
C HIS A 131 -30.45 -29.62 2.06
N MET A 132 -31.14 -28.67 2.71
CA MET A 132 -30.70 -27.29 2.73
C MET A 132 -29.58 -27.06 3.75
N ALA A 133 -29.66 -27.68 4.94
CA ALA A 133 -28.66 -27.53 6.00
C ALA A 133 -27.25 -27.91 5.53
N ASP A 134 -27.12 -29.03 4.81
CA ASP A 134 -25.85 -29.50 4.24
C ASP A 134 -25.20 -28.46 3.32
N ARG A 135 -26.01 -27.75 2.52
CA ARG A 135 -25.50 -26.82 1.51
C ARG A 135 -25.25 -25.44 2.09
N VAL A 136 -26.16 -24.94 2.92
CA VAL A 136 -26.01 -23.62 3.56
C VAL A 136 -24.77 -23.61 4.46
N SER A 137 -24.57 -24.65 5.29
CA SER A 137 -23.40 -24.71 6.17
C SER A 137 -22.07 -24.73 5.40
N LEU A 138 -22.00 -25.47 4.29
CA LEU A 138 -20.79 -25.47 3.45
C LEU A 138 -20.60 -24.18 2.67
N SER A 139 -21.67 -23.55 2.18
CA SER A 139 -21.56 -22.26 1.50
C SER A 139 -21.04 -21.19 2.47
N LEU A 140 -21.54 -21.16 3.71
CA LEU A 140 -21.03 -20.25 4.76
C LEU A 140 -19.55 -20.52 5.07
N PHE A 141 -19.16 -21.79 5.19
CA PHE A 141 -17.77 -22.19 5.41
C PHE A 141 -16.85 -21.76 4.25
N TRP A 142 -17.24 -22.03 3.00
CA TRP A 142 -16.43 -21.69 1.83
C TRP A 142 -16.30 -20.19 1.61
N VAL A 143 -17.36 -19.40 1.84
CA VAL A 143 -17.26 -17.92 1.79
C VAL A 143 -16.16 -17.43 2.72
N TYR A 144 -16.12 -17.94 3.95
CA TYR A 144 -15.11 -17.55 4.92
C TYR A 144 -13.71 -17.98 4.48
N VAL A 145 -13.52 -19.24 4.09
CA VAL A 145 -12.22 -19.76 3.63
C VAL A 145 -11.68 -19.00 2.42
N LEU A 146 -12.56 -18.60 1.49
CA LEU A 146 -12.19 -17.84 0.31
C LEU A 146 -11.85 -16.37 0.61
N ALA A 147 -12.33 -15.81 1.71
CA ALA A 147 -12.01 -14.44 2.12
C ALA A 147 -10.63 -14.34 2.80
N ILE A 148 -10.14 -15.42 3.43
CA ILE A 148 -8.87 -15.43 4.17
C ILE A 148 -7.68 -14.88 3.35
N PRO A 149 -7.44 -15.31 2.10
CA PRO A 149 -6.30 -14.80 1.34
C PRO A 149 -6.39 -13.30 1.06
N PHE A 150 -7.59 -12.75 0.89
CA PHE A 150 -7.76 -11.31 0.67
C PHE A 150 -7.40 -10.54 1.95
N TYR A 151 -7.91 -10.98 3.10
CA TYR A 151 -7.61 -10.30 4.37
C TYR A 151 -6.14 -10.38 4.77
N LEU A 152 -5.41 -11.44 4.39
CA LEU A 152 -4.00 -11.58 4.72
C LEU A 152 -3.04 -10.92 3.72
N PHE A 153 -3.42 -10.81 2.44
CA PHE A 153 -2.49 -10.42 1.36
C PHE A 153 -3.01 -9.31 0.43
N PHE A 154 -4.29 -8.97 0.49
CA PHE A 154 -4.94 -7.92 -0.30
C PHE A 154 -5.73 -7.00 0.64
N ASN A 155 -4.98 -6.35 1.51
CA ASN A 155 -5.54 -5.57 2.60
C ASN A 155 -6.12 -4.25 2.06
N VAL A 156 -7.36 -3.94 2.42
CA VAL A 156 -8.04 -2.72 1.97
C VAL A 156 -8.66 -2.07 3.19
N ARG A 157 -8.25 -0.85 3.48
CA ARG A 157 -8.78 -0.07 4.59
C ARG A 157 -10.20 0.37 4.32
N VAL A 158 -10.92 0.62 5.40
CA VAL A 158 -12.29 1.15 5.34
C VAL A 158 -12.29 2.58 4.78
N THR A 159 -13.36 2.95 4.07
CA THR A 159 -13.43 4.24 3.37
C THR A 159 -13.27 5.45 4.29
N GLY A 160 -13.81 5.39 5.51
CA GLY A 160 -13.69 6.47 6.48
C GLY A 160 -12.31 6.61 7.13
N ASP A 161 -11.41 5.63 6.97
CA ASP A 161 -10.00 5.75 7.40
C ASP A 161 -9.13 6.41 6.31
N HIS A 162 -9.51 6.26 5.05
CA HIS A 162 -8.71 6.71 3.91
C HIS A 162 -9.18 8.05 3.32
N ILE A 163 -10.49 8.28 3.19
CA ILE A 163 -11.03 9.52 2.60
C ILE A 163 -11.13 10.59 3.70
N PRO A 164 -10.32 11.67 3.68
CA PRO A 164 -10.24 12.61 4.81
C PRO A 164 -11.56 13.34 5.14
N ALA A 165 -12.42 13.53 4.14
CA ALA A 165 -13.72 14.20 4.28
C ALA A 165 -14.87 13.26 4.69
N MET A 166 -14.62 11.95 4.82
CA MET A 166 -15.64 10.96 5.13
C MET A 166 -15.68 10.65 6.62
N GLU A 167 -16.87 10.58 7.19
CA GLU A 167 -17.04 10.23 8.60
C GLU A 167 -17.16 8.71 8.79
N THR A 168 -16.50 8.19 9.82
CA THR A 168 -16.64 6.80 10.29
C THR A 168 -17.89 6.61 11.16
N ILE A 169 -19.07 6.91 10.61
CA ILE A 169 -20.36 6.97 11.32
C ILE A 169 -20.66 5.70 12.14
N ALA A 170 -20.30 4.52 11.62
CA ALA A 170 -20.50 3.25 12.36
C ALA A 170 -19.68 3.19 13.67
N TYR A 171 -18.45 3.71 13.63
CA TYR A 171 -17.49 3.62 14.72
C TYR A 171 -17.74 4.69 15.78
N ASP A 172 -18.14 5.90 15.39
CA ASP A 172 -18.17 7.06 16.29
C ASP A 172 -19.54 7.35 16.92
N LEU A 173 -20.52 6.46 16.73
CA LEU A 173 -21.88 6.67 17.25
C LEU A 173 -21.93 6.91 18.77
N THR A 174 -21.13 6.16 19.54
CA THR A 174 -20.91 6.41 20.97
C THR A 174 -19.50 5.96 21.37
N PRO A 175 -18.90 6.51 22.44
CA PRO A 175 -17.60 6.07 22.93
C PRO A 175 -17.54 4.57 23.29
N VAL A 176 -18.68 3.96 23.66
CA VAL A 176 -18.75 2.51 23.96
C VAL A 176 -18.68 1.67 22.69
N ILE A 177 -19.32 2.13 21.61
CA ILE A 177 -19.31 1.48 20.29
C ILE A 177 -17.93 1.63 19.64
N HIS A 178 -17.36 2.83 19.66
CA HIS A 178 -16.01 3.12 19.15
C HIS A 178 -14.97 2.18 19.80
N ASN A 179 -14.95 2.12 21.14
CA ASN A 179 -14.05 1.24 21.89
C ASN A 179 -14.26 -0.26 21.64
N TRP A 180 -15.46 -0.66 21.19
CA TRP A 180 -15.72 -2.04 20.84
C TRP A 180 -15.14 -2.36 19.47
N PHE A 181 -15.40 -1.52 18.46
CA PHE A 181 -14.90 -1.70 17.10
C PHE A 181 -13.37 -1.70 17.01
N THR A 182 -12.70 -0.72 17.62
CA THR A 182 -11.22 -0.62 17.62
C THR A 182 -10.50 -1.83 18.23
N ARG A 183 -11.22 -2.70 18.96
CA ARG A 183 -10.63 -3.93 19.51
C ARG A 183 -10.75 -5.11 18.56
N ILE A 184 -11.86 -5.19 17.82
CA ILE A 184 -12.26 -6.39 17.06
C ILE A 184 -12.05 -6.25 15.55
N ASP A 185 -11.95 -5.02 15.07
CA ASP A 185 -11.83 -4.67 13.67
C ASP A 185 -10.43 -4.07 13.48
N PRO A 186 -9.58 -4.67 12.63
CA PRO A 186 -8.29 -4.09 12.32
C PRO A 186 -8.39 -2.91 11.33
N PHE A 187 -9.60 -2.51 10.89
CA PHE A 187 -9.90 -1.42 9.93
C PHE A 187 -9.40 -1.66 8.50
N THR A 188 -8.91 -2.87 8.26
CA THR A 188 -8.07 -3.25 7.12
C THR A 188 -8.67 -4.43 6.32
N ASN A 189 -9.88 -4.86 6.73
CA ASN A 189 -10.63 -5.98 6.17
C ASN A 189 -11.82 -5.51 5.28
N GLY A 190 -11.65 -4.43 4.52
CA GLY A 190 -12.69 -3.92 3.62
C GLY A 190 -13.04 -4.91 2.51
N MET A 191 -12.04 -5.43 1.79
CA MET A 191 -12.25 -6.28 0.62
C MET A 191 -11.97 -7.76 0.91
N PRO A 192 -12.87 -8.71 0.55
CA PRO A 192 -14.24 -8.55 0.08
C PRO A 192 -15.23 -8.34 1.23
N SER A 193 -16.37 -7.69 0.97
CA SER A 193 -17.39 -7.49 2.01
C SER A 193 -18.12 -8.81 2.34
N LEU A 194 -17.80 -9.41 3.49
CA LEU A 194 -18.52 -10.58 4.02
C LEU A 194 -19.97 -10.27 4.42
N HIS A 195 -20.26 -9.00 4.72
CA HIS A 195 -21.62 -8.51 4.99
C HIS A 195 -22.55 -8.65 3.78
N ILE A 196 -21.97 -8.71 2.58
CA ILE A 196 -22.69 -9.03 1.34
C ILE A 196 -22.48 -10.49 0.95
N GLY A 197 -21.24 -10.98 0.97
CA GLY A 197 -20.88 -12.30 0.44
C GLY A 197 -21.59 -13.46 1.15
N LEU A 198 -21.69 -13.43 2.49
CA LEU A 198 -22.38 -14.47 3.26
C LEU A 198 -23.89 -14.54 2.96
N PRO A 199 -24.69 -13.47 3.16
CA PRO A 199 -26.11 -13.52 2.87
C PRO A 199 -26.40 -13.76 1.38
N PHE A 200 -25.55 -13.26 0.47
CA PHE A 200 -25.67 -13.54 -0.96
C PHE A 200 -25.45 -15.02 -1.27
N ALA A 201 -24.40 -15.65 -0.74
CA ALA A 201 -24.15 -17.09 -0.92
C ALA A 201 -25.30 -17.94 -0.37
N VAL A 202 -25.85 -17.55 0.79
CA VAL A 202 -27.04 -18.20 1.34
C VAL A 202 -28.22 -18.05 0.39
N TRP A 203 -28.55 -16.82 -0.02
CA TRP A 203 -29.66 -16.58 -0.94
C TRP A 203 -29.51 -17.38 -2.24
N LEU A 204 -28.31 -17.42 -2.83
CA LEU A 204 -28.02 -18.16 -4.05
C LEU A 204 -28.13 -19.68 -3.82
N THR A 205 -27.71 -20.18 -2.66
CA THR A 205 -27.92 -21.57 -2.24
C THR A 205 -29.40 -21.92 -2.21
N TYR A 206 -30.23 -21.10 -1.55
CA TYR A 206 -31.67 -21.30 -1.53
C TYR A 206 -32.26 -21.20 -2.95
N LEU A 207 -31.88 -20.21 -3.75
CA LEU A 207 -32.34 -20.07 -5.14
C LEU A 207 -32.06 -21.32 -5.97
N ARG A 208 -30.91 -21.96 -5.78
CA ARG A 208 -30.44 -23.11 -6.56
C ARG A 208 -31.09 -24.44 -6.14
N TRP A 209 -31.36 -24.64 -4.85
CA TRP A 209 -31.75 -25.95 -4.30
C TRP A 209 -33.10 -25.99 -3.57
N ASP A 210 -33.83 -24.87 -3.52
CA ASP A 210 -35.22 -24.76 -3.02
C ASP A 210 -36.23 -24.95 -4.18
N GLU A 211 -36.23 -26.14 -4.80
CA GLU A 211 -37.02 -26.43 -6.01
C GLU A 211 -38.54 -26.31 -5.79
N ASP A 212 -39.01 -26.65 -4.59
CA ASP A 212 -40.40 -26.57 -4.16
C ASP A 212 -40.80 -25.17 -3.63
N GLY A 213 -39.86 -24.22 -3.61
CA GLY A 213 -40.09 -22.83 -3.20
C GLY A 213 -40.50 -22.70 -1.73
N ARG A 214 -40.18 -23.68 -0.89
CA ARG A 214 -40.63 -23.72 0.51
C ARG A 214 -40.03 -22.60 1.36
N TRP A 215 -38.92 -22.01 0.91
CA TRP A 215 -38.22 -20.92 1.58
C TRP A 215 -38.39 -19.56 0.88
N THR A 216 -39.38 -19.40 -0.01
CA THR A 216 -39.58 -18.17 -0.80
C THR A 216 -39.64 -16.89 0.06
N LYS A 217 -40.32 -16.94 1.23
CA LYS A 217 -40.40 -15.79 2.14
C LYS A 217 -39.05 -15.40 2.72
N PHE A 218 -38.29 -16.41 3.17
CA PHE A 218 -36.95 -16.20 3.70
C PHE A 218 -35.99 -15.67 2.62
N ARG A 219 -36.07 -16.21 1.40
CA ARG A 219 -35.31 -15.72 0.25
C ARG A 219 -35.62 -14.26 -0.07
N ALA A 220 -36.89 -13.86 -0.06
CA ALA A 220 -37.27 -12.46 -0.28
C ALA A 220 -36.74 -11.54 0.83
N ALA A 221 -36.79 -12.00 2.09
CA ALA A 221 -36.22 -11.27 3.21
C ALA A 221 -34.70 -11.12 3.10
N LEU A 222 -33.98 -12.15 2.65
CA LEU A 222 -32.54 -12.07 2.40
C LEU A 222 -32.20 -11.07 1.29
N VAL A 223 -32.97 -11.03 0.20
CA VAL A 223 -32.77 -10.02 -0.85
C VAL A 223 -32.92 -8.62 -0.27
N LEU A 224 -34.03 -8.36 0.44
CA LEU A 224 -34.24 -7.06 1.08
C LEU A 224 -33.09 -6.71 2.06
N TYR A 225 -32.66 -7.67 2.86
CA TYR A 225 -31.55 -7.49 3.78
C TYR A 225 -30.24 -7.13 3.06
N ILE A 226 -29.89 -7.84 1.98
CA ILE A 226 -28.69 -7.55 1.17
C ILE A 226 -28.76 -6.14 0.58
N TRP A 227 -29.92 -5.75 0.03
CA TRP A 227 -30.12 -4.40 -0.53
C TRP A 227 -29.92 -3.30 0.51
N VAL A 228 -30.55 -3.43 1.69
CA VAL A 228 -30.41 -2.43 2.76
C VAL A 228 -28.99 -2.43 3.32
N THR A 229 -28.34 -3.60 3.42
CA THR A 229 -26.96 -3.73 3.90
C THR A 229 -25.98 -3.08 2.93
N GLY A 230 -26.16 -3.27 1.62
CA GLY A 230 -25.32 -2.61 0.60
C GLY A 230 -25.38 -1.09 0.70
N PHE A 231 -26.56 -0.52 0.94
CA PHE A 231 -26.66 0.92 1.23
C PHE A 231 -26.02 1.28 2.58
N ALA A 232 -26.27 0.50 3.63
CA ALA A 232 -25.81 0.80 4.98
C ALA A 232 -24.29 0.84 5.09
N ILE A 233 -23.57 -0.12 4.48
CA ILE A 233 -22.11 -0.19 4.60
C ILE A 233 -21.39 0.96 3.87
N LEU A 234 -21.95 1.43 2.75
CA LEU A 234 -21.44 2.59 2.03
C LEU A 234 -21.72 3.88 2.82
N TYR A 235 -22.97 4.06 3.25
CA TYR A 235 -23.38 5.22 4.05
C TYR A 235 -22.58 5.35 5.35
N LEU A 236 -22.32 4.25 6.04
CA LEU A 236 -21.63 4.24 7.33
C LEU A 236 -20.11 4.44 7.25
N GLY A 237 -19.54 4.49 6.03
CA GLY A 237 -18.10 4.73 5.83
C GLY A 237 -17.21 3.54 6.14
N ILE A 238 -17.71 2.31 5.95
CA ILE A 238 -16.99 1.08 6.34
C ILE A 238 -16.65 0.15 5.16
N HIS A 239 -17.10 0.46 3.94
CA HIS A 239 -16.83 -0.36 2.76
C HIS A 239 -16.87 0.45 1.46
N TRP A 240 -16.08 0.00 0.49
CA TRP A 240 -16.07 0.42 -0.90
C TRP A 240 -17.18 -0.29 -1.71
N VAL A 241 -17.57 0.27 -2.85
CA VAL A 241 -18.46 -0.38 -3.83
C VAL A 241 -17.78 -1.63 -4.40
N LEU A 242 -16.46 -1.59 -4.61
CA LEU A 242 -15.69 -2.77 -5.02
C LEU A 242 -15.76 -3.91 -4.00
N ASP A 243 -15.86 -3.62 -2.69
CA ASP A 243 -16.01 -4.65 -1.65
C ASP A 243 -17.32 -5.43 -1.82
N ILE A 244 -18.40 -4.76 -2.25
CA ILE A 244 -19.70 -5.38 -2.55
C ILE A 244 -19.56 -6.36 -3.71
N ILE A 245 -18.87 -5.95 -4.78
CA ILE A 245 -18.62 -6.78 -5.96
C ILE A 245 -17.79 -8.00 -5.56
N GLY A 246 -16.69 -7.79 -4.84
CA GLY A 246 -15.84 -8.86 -4.31
C GLY A 246 -16.64 -9.85 -3.46
N GLY A 247 -17.50 -9.36 -2.56
CA GLY A 247 -18.38 -10.17 -1.74
C GLY A 247 -19.34 -11.05 -2.55
N ILE A 248 -19.99 -10.48 -3.57
CA ILE A 248 -20.88 -11.23 -4.48
C ILE A 248 -20.11 -12.32 -5.23
N LEU A 249 -18.93 -12.00 -5.78
CA LEU A 249 -18.09 -12.96 -6.51
C LEU A 249 -17.63 -14.12 -5.63
N VAL A 250 -17.17 -13.83 -4.40
CA VAL A 250 -16.81 -14.85 -3.41
C VAL A 250 -18.03 -15.71 -3.05
N GLY A 251 -19.21 -15.10 -2.90
CA GLY A 251 -20.45 -15.83 -2.64
C GLY A 251 -20.84 -16.79 -3.76
N ILE A 252 -20.67 -16.39 -5.02
CA ILE A 252 -20.88 -17.25 -6.19
C ILE A 252 -19.92 -18.44 -6.16
N LEU A 253 -18.62 -18.15 -5.98
CA LEU A 253 -17.58 -19.18 -5.97
C LEU A 253 -17.79 -20.19 -4.83
N ALA A 254 -18.18 -19.71 -3.65
CA ALA A 254 -18.51 -20.56 -2.51
C ALA A 254 -19.67 -21.52 -2.82
N VAL A 255 -20.74 -21.05 -3.47
CA VAL A 255 -21.86 -21.91 -3.89
C VAL A 255 -21.44 -22.93 -4.94
N MET A 256 -20.54 -22.56 -5.86
CA MET A 256 -19.97 -23.48 -6.85
C MET A 256 -19.14 -24.58 -6.17
N LEU A 257 -18.29 -24.21 -5.21
CA LEU A 257 -17.54 -25.18 -4.40
C LEU A 257 -18.48 -26.07 -3.60
N THR A 258 -19.53 -25.52 -2.99
CA THR A 258 -20.54 -26.32 -2.28
C THR A 258 -21.21 -27.36 -3.18
N ASP A 259 -21.55 -27.04 -4.44
CA ASP A 259 -22.15 -28.01 -5.36
C ASP A 259 -21.23 -29.22 -5.60
N TRP A 260 -19.92 -28.97 -5.62
CA TRP A 260 -18.91 -30.02 -5.74
C TRP A 260 -18.66 -30.78 -4.44
N THR A 261 -18.59 -30.09 -3.29
CA THR A 261 -18.13 -30.68 -2.03
C THR A 261 -19.23 -31.27 -1.16
N HIS A 262 -20.49 -30.84 -1.31
CA HIS A 262 -21.55 -31.25 -0.35
C HIS A 262 -21.73 -32.78 -0.29
N GLY A 263 -21.82 -33.47 -1.42
CA GLY A 263 -21.98 -34.93 -1.44
C GLY A 263 -20.81 -35.66 -0.77
N PRO A 264 -19.55 -35.42 -1.19
CA PRO A 264 -18.38 -36.04 -0.59
C PRO A 264 -18.18 -35.69 0.88
N VAL A 265 -18.27 -34.40 1.25
CA VAL A 265 -18.02 -33.94 2.62
C VAL A 265 -19.05 -34.52 3.57
N TRP A 266 -20.34 -34.41 3.27
CA TRP A 266 -21.37 -34.94 4.16
C TRP A 266 -21.40 -36.46 4.18
N ARG A 267 -20.95 -37.15 3.13
CA ARG A 267 -20.73 -38.61 3.21
C ARG A 267 -19.70 -38.96 4.28
N VAL A 268 -18.68 -38.12 4.52
CA VAL A 268 -17.67 -38.34 5.56
C VAL A 268 -18.13 -37.76 6.90
N ALA A 269 -18.74 -36.59 6.91
CA ALA A 269 -19.13 -35.85 8.10
C ALA A 269 -20.51 -36.25 8.67
N ASP A 270 -21.21 -37.24 8.07
CA ASP A 270 -22.53 -37.69 8.54
C ASP A 270 -22.48 -38.21 9.98
N GLU A 271 -23.07 -37.43 10.88
CA GLU A 271 -23.15 -37.73 12.31
C GLU A 271 -23.95 -39.00 12.62
N ARG A 272 -24.86 -39.42 11.73
CA ARG A 272 -25.66 -40.65 11.90
C ARG A 272 -24.78 -41.90 11.83
N LEU A 273 -23.67 -41.81 11.12
CA LEU A 273 -22.71 -42.90 10.94
C LEU A 273 -21.57 -42.84 11.96
N PHE A 274 -21.51 -41.80 12.79
CA PHE A 274 -20.40 -41.55 13.73
C PHE A 274 -20.20 -42.71 14.70
N THR A 275 -21.24 -43.20 15.37
CA THR A 275 -21.15 -44.32 16.32
C THR A 275 -20.64 -45.61 15.66
N ARG A 276 -21.05 -45.87 14.42
CA ARG A 276 -20.59 -47.03 13.63
C ARG A 276 -19.14 -46.89 13.19
N ARG A 277 -18.65 -45.67 12.97
CA ARG A 277 -17.27 -45.39 12.60
C ARG A 277 -16.34 -45.37 13.80
N LEU A 278 -16.78 -44.81 14.92
CA LEU A 278 -16.06 -44.86 16.19
C LEU A 278 -15.87 -46.31 16.65
N ALA A 279 -16.91 -47.15 16.52
CA ALA A 279 -16.79 -48.59 16.75
C ALA A 279 -15.73 -49.23 15.84
N ARG A 280 -15.77 -48.98 14.52
CA ARG A 280 -14.74 -49.50 13.60
C ARG A 280 -13.33 -48.96 13.82
N LEU A 281 -13.19 -47.70 14.24
CA LEU A 281 -11.90 -47.10 14.59
C LEU A 281 -11.29 -47.79 15.81
N LEU A 282 -12.12 -48.09 16.82
CA LEU A 282 -11.70 -48.83 18.01
C LEU A 282 -11.38 -50.30 17.68
N ASP A 283 -12.06 -50.90 16.71
CA ASP A 283 -11.84 -52.29 16.30
C ASP A 283 -10.61 -52.48 15.38
N ASP A 284 -10.34 -51.56 14.43
CA ASP A 284 -9.16 -51.62 13.54
C ASP A 284 -8.65 -50.23 13.10
N PRO A 285 -7.72 -49.62 13.86
CA PRO A 285 -7.23 -48.27 13.60
C PRO A 285 -6.32 -48.16 12.36
N LYS A 286 -5.60 -49.22 11.97
CA LYS A 286 -4.68 -49.19 10.81
C LYS A 286 -5.44 -49.21 9.47
N ALA A 287 -6.50 -50.01 9.37
CA ALA A 287 -7.34 -50.05 8.17
C ALA A 287 -8.17 -48.77 7.98
N TRP A 288 -8.50 -48.06 9.06
CA TRP A 288 -9.25 -46.81 8.99
C TRP A 288 -8.42 -45.64 8.44
N VAL A 289 -7.16 -45.50 8.85
CA VAL A 289 -6.26 -44.41 8.38
C VAL A 289 -6.00 -44.53 6.88
N SER A 290 -5.63 -45.73 6.41
CA SER A 290 -5.34 -45.97 4.97
C SER A 290 -6.56 -45.72 4.06
N ASN A 291 -7.76 -46.12 4.50
CA ASN A 291 -8.99 -45.87 3.74
C ASN A 291 -9.45 -44.41 3.77
N SER A 292 -9.16 -43.67 4.84
CA SER A 292 -9.50 -42.24 4.95
C SER A 292 -8.65 -41.38 4.02
N PHE A 293 -7.34 -41.66 3.91
CA PHE A 293 -6.45 -41.02 2.92
C PHE A 293 -6.87 -41.32 1.47
N GLY A 294 -7.31 -42.55 1.19
CA GLY A 294 -7.82 -42.94 -0.13
C GLY A 294 -9.16 -42.29 -0.53
N ALA A 295 -9.93 -41.77 0.44
CA ALA A 295 -11.15 -41.00 0.19
C ALA A 295 -10.85 -39.52 -0.09
N ILE A 296 -9.89 -38.94 0.62
CA ILE A 296 -9.43 -37.55 0.43
C ILE A 296 -8.80 -37.37 -0.96
N SER A 297 -7.96 -38.30 -1.42
CA SER A 297 -7.36 -38.23 -2.77
C SER A 297 -8.38 -38.36 -3.91
N ARG A 298 -9.54 -38.99 -3.67
CA ARG A 298 -10.64 -39.09 -4.65
C ARG A 298 -11.52 -37.85 -4.67
N MET A 299 -11.46 -37.01 -3.65
CA MET A 299 -12.16 -35.73 -3.63
C MET A 299 -11.50 -34.73 -4.57
N THR A 300 -10.20 -34.78 -4.84
CA THR A 300 -9.46 -33.78 -5.65
C THR A 300 -9.40 -34.05 -7.16
N ALA A 301 -9.92 -35.19 -7.63
CA ALA A 301 -9.74 -35.65 -9.02
C ALA A 301 -10.55 -34.92 -10.12
N PRO A 302 -11.71 -34.27 -9.90
CA PRO A 302 -12.46 -33.61 -10.98
C PRO A 302 -12.20 -32.10 -11.02
N VAL A 303 -10.98 -31.68 -11.36
CA VAL A 303 -10.64 -30.28 -11.68
C VAL A 303 -10.34 -30.18 -13.17
N ARG A 304 -11.38 -30.18 -14.01
CA ARG A 304 -11.34 -29.70 -15.40
C ARG A 304 -12.73 -29.72 -16.01
N VAL A 305 -13.30 -28.53 -16.19
CA VAL A 305 -14.02 -27.98 -17.36
C VAL A 305 -15.01 -26.91 -16.87
N PRO A 306 -14.93 -25.65 -17.36
CA PRO A 306 -16.01 -24.69 -17.21
C PRO A 306 -16.68 -24.37 -18.55
N SER A 307 -18.00 -24.16 -18.53
CA SER A 307 -18.78 -23.60 -19.63
C SER A 307 -19.49 -22.32 -19.20
N SER A 308 -18.99 -21.18 -19.69
CA SER A 308 -19.72 -19.95 -20.07
C SER A 308 -18.67 -18.95 -20.56
N GLN A 309 -18.16 -19.16 -21.78
CA GLN A 309 -16.89 -18.57 -22.25
C GLN A 309 -16.97 -17.09 -22.62
N GLN A 310 -18.15 -16.51 -22.86
CA GLN A 310 -18.21 -15.16 -23.44
C GLN A 310 -18.41 -14.05 -22.40
N THR A 311 -19.09 -14.33 -21.28
CA THR A 311 -19.29 -13.32 -20.22
C THR A 311 -18.21 -13.39 -19.14
N SER A 312 -17.69 -14.59 -18.85
CA SER A 312 -16.51 -14.75 -17.97
C SER A 312 -15.27 -14.12 -18.59
N ALA A 313 -15.11 -14.20 -19.91
CA ALA A 313 -14.02 -13.54 -20.63
C ALA A 313 -14.07 -12.01 -20.50
N VAL A 314 -15.26 -11.39 -20.48
CA VAL A 314 -15.39 -9.93 -20.31
C VAL A 314 -15.03 -9.52 -18.88
N ILE A 315 -15.50 -10.25 -17.87
CA ILE A 315 -15.16 -9.96 -16.46
C ILE A 315 -13.67 -10.17 -16.21
N VAL A 316 -13.10 -11.26 -16.74
CA VAL A 316 -11.66 -11.54 -16.64
C VAL A 316 -10.84 -10.52 -17.43
N ALA A 317 -11.29 -10.08 -18.61
CA ALA A 317 -10.59 -9.06 -19.39
C ALA A 317 -10.63 -7.69 -18.69
N VAL A 318 -11.73 -7.33 -18.02
CA VAL A 318 -11.81 -6.11 -17.22
C VAL A 318 -10.90 -6.21 -16.01
N LEU A 319 -10.93 -7.32 -15.24
CA LEU A 319 -10.07 -7.51 -14.07
C LEU A 319 -8.59 -7.58 -14.42
N LEU A 320 -8.23 -8.26 -15.52
CA LEU A 320 -6.85 -8.29 -16.02
C LEU A 320 -6.45 -6.92 -16.58
N GLY A 321 -7.35 -6.22 -17.28
CA GLY A 321 -7.08 -4.88 -17.80
C GLY A 321 -6.81 -3.88 -16.68
N THR A 322 -7.71 -3.81 -15.68
CA THR A 322 -7.50 -2.94 -14.51
C THR A 322 -6.30 -3.39 -13.69
N GLY A 323 -6.11 -4.69 -13.46
CA GLY A 323 -4.96 -5.20 -12.72
C GLY A 323 -3.62 -4.94 -13.41
N THR A 324 -3.58 -4.95 -14.74
CA THR A 324 -2.35 -4.66 -15.51
C THR A 324 -2.04 -3.17 -15.51
N VAL A 325 -3.05 -2.30 -15.64
CA VAL A 325 -2.85 -0.84 -15.53
C VAL A 325 -2.42 -0.46 -14.11
N LEU A 326 -3.09 -1.00 -13.09
CA LEU A 326 -2.71 -0.76 -11.70
C LEU A 326 -1.31 -1.29 -11.36
N LEU A 327 -0.93 -2.45 -11.89
CA LEU A 327 0.42 -2.98 -11.73
C LEU A 327 1.44 -2.12 -12.48
N TRP A 328 1.09 -1.60 -13.65
CA TRP A 328 1.94 -0.68 -14.41
C TRP A 328 2.20 0.61 -13.61
N ASP A 329 1.16 1.24 -13.07
CA ASP A 329 1.31 2.48 -12.29
C ASP A 329 2.07 2.26 -10.99
N ALA A 330 1.85 1.13 -10.31
CA ALA A 330 2.60 0.76 -9.11
C ALA A 330 4.08 0.47 -9.38
N THR A 331 4.43 0.18 -10.62
CA THR A 331 5.82 -0.13 -11.02
C THR A 331 6.52 1.02 -11.73
N HIS A 332 5.80 2.11 -12.06
CA HIS A 332 6.32 3.30 -12.76
C HIS A 332 5.84 4.56 -12.04
N GLN A 333 6.16 4.66 -10.75
CA GLN A 333 5.79 5.81 -9.91
C GLN A 333 6.66 7.05 -10.17
N ASP A 334 7.77 6.88 -10.88
CA ASP A 334 8.61 7.98 -11.34
C ASP A 334 8.22 8.42 -12.76
N PHE A 335 8.33 9.73 -13.00
CA PHE A 335 8.02 10.34 -14.29
C PHE A 335 9.11 11.33 -14.71
N PRO A 336 9.31 11.53 -16.02
CA PRO A 336 10.28 12.50 -16.51
C PRO A 336 9.77 13.94 -16.32
N VAL A 337 10.66 14.85 -15.94
CA VAL A 337 10.34 16.28 -15.80
C VAL A 337 10.25 16.91 -17.19
N GLU A 338 9.03 17.34 -17.56
CA GLU A 338 8.81 18.00 -18.86
C GLU A 338 9.63 19.29 -18.99
N GLY A 339 10.35 19.44 -20.11
CA GLY A 339 11.09 20.65 -20.46
C GLY A 339 12.58 20.66 -20.11
N VAL A 340 13.11 19.57 -19.53
CA VAL A 340 14.56 19.37 -19.34
C VAL A 340 15.02 18.13 -20.11
N GLU A 341 15.66 18.35 -21.27
CA GLU A 341 16.02 17.26 -22.21
C GLU A 341 17.51 16.88 -22.18
N TRP A 342 18.38 17.71 -21.59
CA TRP A 342 19.84 17.52 -21.60
C TRP A 342 20.50 18.01 -20.29
N PRO A 343 20.08 17.51 -19.10
CA PRO A 343 20.55 18.00 -17.82
C PRO A 343 22.04 17.70 -17.61
N THR A 344 22.76 18.66 -17.03
CA THR A 344 24.17 18.56 -16.65
C THR A 344 24.38 18.78 -15.15
N ALA A 345 23.51 19.56 -14.52
CA ALA A 345 23.43 19.71 -13.08
C ALA A 345 21.98 19.90 -12.64
N ALA A 346 21.62 19.38 -11.47
CA ALA A 346 20.32 19.59 -10.85
C ALA A 346 20.46 19.73 -9.32
N ALA A 347 19.81 20.75 -8.77
CA ALA A 347 19.68 20.93 -7.33
C ALA A 347 18.27 21.37 -6.96
N GLY A 348 17.82 21.03 -5.75
CA GLY A 348 16.45 21.28 -5.34
C GLY A 348 16.32 21.53 -3.85
N ALA A 349 15.42 22.44 -3.49
CA ALA A 349 15.08 22.72 -2.10
C ALA A 349 13.63 23.17 -1.96
N GLY A 350 12.93 22.63 -0.96
CA GLY A 350 11.53 22.93 -0.72
C GLY A 350 10.66 22.51 -1.91
N GLY A 351 10.01 23.48 -2.57
CA GLY A 351 9.12 23.23 -3.71
C GLY A 351 9.74 23.46 -5.08
N TRP A 352 11.03 23.75 -5.18
CA TRP A 352 11.69 24.11 -6.44
C TRP A 352 12.83 23.14 -6.77
N LEU A 353 12.87 22.72 -8.03
CA LEU A 353 13.99 22.00 -8.64
C LEU A 353 14.56 22.88 -9.76
N VAL A 354 15.86 23.11 -9.76
CA VAL A 354 16.53 23.88 -10.82
C VAL A 354 17.50 22.96 -11.55
N GLY A 355 17.27 22.79 -12.85
CA GLY A 355 18.13 22.05 -13.76
C GLY A 355 18.91 22.99 -14.67
N VAL A 356 20.19 22.69 -14.88
CA VAL A 356 21.05 23.30 -15.88
C VAL A 356 21.21 22.32 -17.03
N GLN A 357 20.90 22.74 -18.26
CA GLN A 357 20.98 21.90 -19.43
C GLN A 357 21.92 22.47 -20.49
N GLU A 358 22.71 21.60 -21.12
CA GLU A 358 23.55 21.95 -22.27
C GLU A 358 22.89 21.39 -23.54
N LEU A 359 22.37 22.29 -24.37
CA LEU A 359 21.66 21.92 -25.59
C LEU A 359 22.64 21.36 -26.64
N PRO A 360 22.17 20.56 -27.62
CA PRO A 360 23.03 19.99 -28.66
C PRO A 360 23.80 21.00 -29.53
N ASP A 361 23.41 22.28 -29.50
CA ASP A 361 24.11 23.39 -30.16
C ASP A 361 25.21 24.02 -29.29
N GLY A 362 25.42 23.52 -28.07
CA GLY A 362 26.39 24.01 -27.08
C GLY A 362 25.91 25.20 -26.26
N SER A 363 24.64 25.61 -26.39
CA SER A 363 24.07 26.68 -25.55
C SER A 363 23.60 26.14 -24.22
N ILE A 364 23.77 26.92 -23.16
CA ILE A 364 23.36 26.56 -21.80
C ILE A 364 22.02 27.21 -21.50
N SER A 365 21.10 26.43 -20.96
CA SER A 365 19.78 26.89 -20.55
C SER A 365 19.49 26.47 -19.11
N ILE A 366 18.83 27.34 -18.35
CA ILE A 366 18.44 27.06 -16.97
C ILE A 366 16.93 26.90 -16.92
N VAL A 367 16.47 25.80 -16.34
CA VAL A 367 15.04 25.48 -16.19
C VAL A 367 14.75 25.32 -14.70
N ALA A 368 13.75 26.03 -14.22
CA ALA A 368 13.24 25.90 -12.86
C ALA A 368 11.85 25.28 -12.89
N TRP A 369 11.68 24.19 -12.16
CA TRP A 369 10.45 23.43 -12.06
C TRP A 369 9.87 23.55 -10.65
N ASN A 370 8.55 23.72 -10.57
CA ASN A 370 7.83 23.87 -9.30
C ASN A 370 7.05 22.60 -8.98
N ALA A 371 7.38 21.98 -7.84
CA ALA A 371 6.78 20.73 -7.35
C ALA A 371 5.29 20.83 -7.06
N SER A 372 4.83 21.97 -6.53
CA SER A 372 3.43 22.11 -6.15
C SER A 372 2.52 22.43 -7.33
N THR A 373 3.05 22.93 -8.45
CA THR A 373 2.25 23.27 -9.64
C THR A 373 2.56 22.41 -10.86
N GLU A 374 3.55 21.52 -10.78
CA GLU A 374 4.02 20.63 -11.85
C GLU A 374 4.35 21.36 -13.15
N THR A 375 4.93 22.55 -13.06
CA THR A 375 5.25 23.38 -14.22
C THR A 375 6.73 23.74 -14.28
N ALA A 376 7.31 23.57 -15.48
CA ALA A 376 8.65 24.03 -15.81
C ALA A 376 8.63 25.46 -16.37
N VAL A 377 9.61 26.27 -15.99
CA VAL A 377 9.83 27.61 -16.55
C VAL A 377 11.32 27.80 -16.85
N THR A 378 11.62 28.15 -18.10
CA THR A 378 12.98 28.53 -18.50
C THR A 378 13.34 29.92 -17.95
N VAL A 379 14.51 30.03 -17.33
CA VAL A 379 14.98 31.25 -16.66
C VAL A 379 15.73 32.18 -17.63
N GLU A 380 15.02 32.69 -18.64
CA GLU A 380 15.61 33.60 -19.65
C GLU A 380 16.15 34.93 -19.07
N SER A 381 15.70 35.31 -17.86
CA SER A 381 16.12 36.56 -17.21
C SER A 381 17.59 36.58 -16.81
N VAL A 382 18.22 35.41 -16.63
CA VAL A 382 19.63 35.29 -16.24
C VAL A 382 20.52 35.70 -17.41
N ASP A 383 20.33 35.08 -18.58
CA ASP A 383 21.12 35.38 -19.78
C ASP A 383 20.93 36.83 -20.23
N ALA A 384 19.70 37.34 -20.14
CA ALA A 384 19.39 38.73 -20.46
C ALA A 384 20.08 39.76 -19.54
N THR A 385 20.45 39.38 -18.32
CA THR A 385 20.97 40.31 -17.30
C THR A 385 22.46 40.13 -17.02
N PHE A 386 22.93 38.90 -16.89
CA PHE A 386 24.32 38.55 -16.55
C PHE A 386 25.13 38.09 -17.77
N GLY A 387 24.46 37.78 -18.89
CA GLY A 387 25.07 37.17 -20.07
C GLY A 387 25.10 35.65 -19.97
N GLU A 388 25.20 35.00 -21.12
CA GLU A 388 25.23 33.54 -21.26
C GLU A 388 26.45 32.93 -20.54
N TRP A 389 26.35 31.64 -20.22
CA TRP A 389 27.45 30.84 -19.69
C TRP A 389 28.25 30.22 -20.85
N ASP A 390 29.58 30.17 -20.71
CA ASP A 390 30.48 29.52 -21.68
C ASP A 390 30.71 28.03 -21.35
N VAL A 391 30.53 27.66 -20.07
CA VAL A 391 30.72 26.31 -19.50
C VAL A 391 29.55 26.04 -18.57
N SER A 392 29.05 24.80 -18.55
CA SER A 392 27.89 24.44 -17.71
C SER A 392 28.19 24.70 -16.23
N PRO A 393 27.45 25.61 -15.55
CA PRO A 393 27.63 25.88 -14.14
C PRO A 393 27.03 24.79 -13.26
N GLU A 394 27.55 24.65 -12.05
CA GLU A 394 26.89 23.97 -10.95
C GLU A 394 25.79 24.86 -10.36
N VAL A 395 24.84 24.24 -9.66
CA VAL A 395 23.67 24.92 -9.11
C VAL A 395 23.45 24.53 -7.65
N GLU A 396 23.17 25.53 -6.82
CA GLU A 396 22.80 25.38 -5.42
C GLU A 396 21.45 26.07 -5.17
N VAL A 397 20.51 25.42 -4.51
CA VAL A 397 19.11 25.89 -4.37
C VAL A 397 18.71 26.01 -2.91
N SER A 398 17.98 27.08 -2.60
CA SER A 398 17.31 27.29 -1.31
C SER A 398 15.82 27.58 -1.53
N GLU A 399 15.01 27.65 -0.47
CA GLU A 399 13.59 28.00 -0.60
C GLU A 399 13.33 29.39 -1.21
N ARG A 400 14.34 30.27 -1.27
CA ARG A 400 14.20 31.68 -1.68
C ARG A 400 14.85 32.01 -3.02
N GLY A 401 15.72 31.15 -3.53
CA GLY A 401 16.46 31.39 -4.75
C GLY A 401 17.55 30.36 -4.95
N PHE A 402 18.33 30.54 -6.02
CA PHE A 402 19.41 29.65 -6.40
C PHE A 402 20.65 30.42 -6.83
N VAL A 403 21.80 29.76 -6.74
CA VAL A 403 23.09 30.27 -7.21
C VAL A 403 23.58 29.35 -8.32
N LEU A 404 24.02 29.96 -9.43
CA LEU A 404 24.79 29.27 -10.47
C LEU A 404 26.26 29.63 -10.29
N TYR A 405 27.15 28.66 -10.35
CA TYR A 405 28.57 28.92 -10.18
C TYR A 405 29.47 27.99 -11.00
N ASP A 406 30.66 28.50 -11.32
CA ASP A 406 31.79 27.70 -11.76
C ASP A 406 33.06 28.15 -11.01
N SER A 407 34.23 27.65 -11.41
CA SER A 407 35.52 28.03 -10.80
C SER A 407 35.88 29.53 -10.89
N THR A 408 35.12 30.34 -11.64
CA THR A 408 35.41 31.73 -11.99
C THR A 408 34.26 32.73 -11.81
N ARG A 409 33.00 32.29 -11.80
CA ARG A 409 31.79 33.12 -11.85
C ARG A 409 30.75 32.58 -10.87
N ILE A 410 30.01 33.50 -10.23
CA ILE A 410 28.80 33.20 -9.46
C ILE A 410 27.68 34.15 -9.88
N ASP A 411 26.46 33.63 -10.01
CA ASP A 411 25.24 34.39 -10.30
C ASP A 411 24.14 34.00 -9.30
N TYR A 412 23.61 34.97 -8.55
CA TYR A 412 22.51 34.73 -7.60
C TYR A 412 21.18 35.24 -8.16
N VAL A 413 20.15 34.40 -8.06
CA VAL A 413 18.81 34.64 -8.57
C VAL A 413 17.78 34.35 -7.49
N GLU A 414 16.90 35.32 -7.21
CA GLU A 414 15.84 35.18 -6.20
C GLU A 414 14.53 34.69 -6.86
N PHE A 415 13.85 33.75 -6.21
CA PHE A 415 12.49 33.35 -6.55
C PHE A 415 11.52 34.48 -6.21
N THR A 416 10.50 34.67 -7.04
CA THR A 416 9.45 35.66 -6.77
C THR A 416 8.10 35.00 -6.52
N ASP A 417 7.21 35.72 -5.83
CA ASP A 417 5.83 35.26 -5.59
C ASP A 417 5.00 35.11 -6.89
N GLN A 418 5.53 35.57 -8.04
CA GLN A 418 4.91 35.39 -9.35
C GLN A 418 5.51 34.17 -10.03
N ALA A 419 4.67 33.17 -10.29
CA ALA A 419 5.07 31.95 -10.99
C ALA A 419 5.79 32.27 -12.30
N GLY A 420 7.00 31.74 -12.45
CA GLY A 420 7.84 31.91 -13.63
C GLY A 420 8.55 33.26 -13.76
N VAL A 421 8.52 34.11 -12.73
CA VAL A 421 9.33 35.33 -12.69
C VAL A 421 10.50 35.12 -11.73
N PHE A 422 11.71 35.25 -12.26
CA PHE A 422 12.95 35.15 -11.51
C PHE A 422 13.63 36.51 -11.47
N ARG A 423 14.23 36.86 -10.33
CA ARG A 423 14.88 38.16 -10.15
C ARG A 423 16.40 37.98 -10.05
N PRO A 424 17.15 38.30 -11.11
CA PRO A 424 18.62 38.34 -11.03
C PRO A 424 19.05 39.40 -10.01
N MET A 425 19.88 39.02 -9.04
CA MET A 425 20.28 39.88 -7.93
C MET A 425 21.70 40.42 -8.09
N PHE A 426 22.70 39.53 -8.24
CA PHE A 426 24.07 39.93 -8.51
C PHE A 426 24.84 38.84 -9.28
N SER A 427 25.91 39.27 -9.95
CA SER A 427 26.92 38.40 -10.56
C SER A 427 28.31 38.86 -10.09
N SER A 428 29.24 37.94 -9.91
CA SER A 428 30.62 38.25 -9.52
C SER A 428 31.61 37.29 -10.18
N LEU A 429 32.74 37.85 -10.63
CA LEU A 429 33.84 37.10 -11.25
C LEU A 429 35.06 37.06 -10.32
N ARG A 430 35.49 35.86 -9.94
CA ARG A 430 36.73 35.59 -9.19
C ARG A 430 37.16 34.15 -9.41
N GLN A 431 38.44 33.95 -9.71
CA GLN A 431 39.01 32.60 -9.86
C GLN A 431 39.21 31.89 -8.53
N GLY A 432 39.15 30.56 -8.57
CA GLY A 432 39.45 29.67 -7.45
C GLY A 432 38.24 29.42 -6.55
N ILE A 433 37.03 29.57 -7.08
CA ILE A 433 35.82 29.13 -6.38
C ILE A 433 35.83 27.60 -6.41
N THR A 434 35.75 27.01 -5.22
CA THR A 434 35.73 25.55 -5.06
C THR A 434 34.31 25.05 -4.84
N ASP A 435 33.49 25.81 -4.12
CA ASP A 435 32.12 25.44 -3.76
C ASP A 435 31.31 26.71 -3.37
N VAL A 436 29.99 26.62 -3.40
CA VAL A 436 29.07 27.67 -2.96
C VAL A 436 27.89 27.05 -2.21
N VAL A 437 27.69 27.47 -0.96
CA VAL A 437 26.55 27.03 -0.15
C VAL A 437 25.66 28.21 0.25
N LEU A 438 24.35 27.95 0.35
CA LEU A 438 23.35 28.91 0.79
C LEU A 438 23.06 28.79 2.29
N ALA A 439 23.10 29.92 2.99
CA ALA A 439 22.89 29.99 4.44
C ALA A 439 22.01 31.20 4.82
N GLU A 440 21.65 31.28 6.10
CA GLU A 440 20.96 32.42 6.70
C GLU A 440 21.82 33.09 7.77
N ASP A 441 21.74 34.41 7.86
CA ASP A 441 22.33 35.17 8.96
C ASP A 441 21.56 34.93 10.27
N GLY A 442 22.12 35.40 11.39
CA GLY A 442 21.45 35.27 12.70
C GLY A 442 20.11 36.00 12.85
N PHE A 443 19.67 36.71 11.82
CA PHE A 443 18.40 37.45 11.74
C PHE A 443 17.48 36.94 10.61
N GLY A 444 17.84 35.84 9.94
CA GLY A 444 17.06 35.23 8.84
C GLY A 444 17.26 35.90 7.47
N GLY A 445 18.38 36.61 7.28
CA GLY A 445 18.78 37.19 6.00
C GLY A 445 19.67 36.26 5.19
N ASP A 446 19.34 36.02 3.92
CA ASP A 446 20.09 35.07 3.09
C ASP A 446 21.54 35.52 2.85
N ILE A 447 22.43 34.55 2.96
CA ILE A 447 23.85 34.65 2.73
C ILE A 447 24.24 33.64 1.67
N VAL A 448 25.01 34.11 0.69
CA VAL A 448 25.76 33.26 -0.24
C VAL A 448 27.17 33.11 0.31
N ALA A 449 27.56 31.91 0.73
CA ALA A 449 28.89 31.61 1.22
C ALA A 449 29.74 31.05 0.07
N VAL A 450 30.72 31.82 -0.39
CA VAL A 450 31.61 31.42 -1.49
C VAL A 450 32.88 30.83 -0.90
N VAL A 451 33.16 29.57 -1.22
CA VAL A 451 34.28 28.79 -0.67
C VAL A 451 35.46 28.84 -1.63
N TYR A 452 36.63 29.10 -1.07
CA TYR A 452 37.93 29.02 -1.71
C TYR A 452 38.81 28.07 -0.87
N ASP A 453 39.92 27.58 -1.40
CA ASP A 453 40.81 26.65 -0.69
C ASP A 453 41.26 27.14 0.71
N ASP A 454 41.41 28.46 0.91
CA ASP A 454 41.99 29.07 2.12
C ASP A 454 41.06 30.05 2.86
N GLU A 455 39.91 30.44 2.29
CA GLU A 455 38.96 31.37 2.91
C GLU A 455 37.51 31.10 2.48
N ILE A 456 36.54 31.43 3.34
CA ILE A 456 35.13 31.56 2.96
C ILE A 456 34.76 33.03 2.95
N ARG A 457 34.08 33.48 1.89
CA ARG A 457 33.55 34.84 1.80
C ARG A 457 32.04 34.86 1.73
N TYR A 458 31.44 35.45 2.76
CA TYR A 458 30.00 35.64 2.84
C TYR A 458 29.55 36.89 2.08
N ARG A 459 28.47 36.76 1.31
CA ARG A 459 27.82 37.85 0.60
C ARG A 459 26.34 37.87 0.94
N ASN A 460 25.77 39.06 1.11
CA ASN A 460 24.32 39.19 1.24
C ASN A 460 23.63 39.07 -0.13
N ARG A 461 22.30 39.08 -0.13
CA ARG A 461 21.45 39.09 -1.33
C ARG A 461 21.78 40.16 -2.38
N LEU A 462 22.42 41.26 -1.99
CA LEU A 462 22.82 42.35 -2.89
C LEU A 462 24.27 42.20 -3.40
N GLY A 463 24.92 41.08 -3.11
CA GLY A 463 26.30 40.79 -3.49
C GLY A 463 27.36 41.52 -2.67
N SER A 464 26.97 42.22 -1.60
CA SER A 464 27.88 42.95 -0.72
C SER A 464 28.51 42.00 0.29
N SER A 465 29.82 42.13 0.50
CA SER A 465 30.55 41.30 1.47
C SER A 465 30.05 41.53 2.89
N VAL A 466 29.83 40.45 3.62
CA VAL A 466 29.45 40.43 5.03
C VAL A 466 30.58 39.79 5.83
N ASP A 467 30.91 40.38 6.97
CA ASP A 467 31.94 39.86 7.86
C ASP A 467 31.29 38.93 8.89
N LEU A 468 31.47 37.63 8.71
CA LEU A 468 30.96 36.57 9.58
C LEU A 468 32.07 35.58 9.91
N ALA A 469 31.94 34.90 11.04
CA ALA A 469 32.90 33.88 11.43
C ALA A 469 32.81 32.68 10.49
N ALA A 470 33.96 32.26 9.96
CA ALA A 470 34.10 31.04 9.17
C ALA A 470 34.80 29.93 9.98
N PRO A 471 34.56 28.65 9.66
CA PRO A 471 35.35 27.54 10.20
C PRO A 471 36.84 27.67 9.84
N PRO A 472 37.74 26.97 10.54
CA PRO A 472 39.16 27.01 10.22
C PRO A 472 39.45 26.33 8.87
N ALA A 473 40.17 27.02 7.99
CA ALA A 473 40.70 26.46 6.74
C ALA A 473 41.77 25.38 6.99
N PRO A 474 42.04 24.46 6.04
CA PRO A 474 41.49 24.38 4.68
C PRO A 474 40.07 23.78 4.63
N TYR A 475 39.30 24.14 3.60
CA TYR A 475 37.95 23.63 3.37
C TYR A 475 37.99 22.58 2.27
N SER A 476 37.65 21.33 2.59
CA SER A 476 37.53 20.25 1.60
C SER A 476 36.10 19.98 1.19
N VAL A 477 35.18 20.01 2.15
CA VAL A 477 33.74 19.79 1.98
C VAL A 477 33.04 20.67 3.00
N VAL A 478 32.01 21.40 2.56
CA VAL A 478 31.18 22.23 3.44
C VAL A 478 29.70 21.92 3.23
N ALA A 479 28.88 22.26 4.22
CA ALA A 479 27.42 22.20 4.11
C ALA A 479 26.82 23.31 4.97
N ALA A 480 25.65 23.82 4.60
CA ALA A 480 24.97 24.85 5.37
C ALA A 480 23.46 24.64 5.42
N SER A 481 22.86 24.96 6.56
CA SER A 481 21.40 25.03 6.67
C SER A 481 20.99 26.04 7.74
N GLY A 482 20.11 26.97 7.35
CA GLY A 482 19.77 28.14 8.15
C GLY A 482 21.05 28.85 8.60
N SER A 483 21.18 29.10 9.91
CA SER A 483 22.37 29.76 10.47
C SER A 483 23.54 28.83 10.82
N LEU A 484 23.47 27.54 10.46
CA LEU A 484 24.51 26.56 10.76
C LEU A 484 25.39 26.33 9.53
N PHE A 485 26.69 26.22 9.78
CA PHE A 485 27.70 25.98 8.76
C PHE A 485 28.61 24.84 9.23
N ALA A 486 28.74 23.80 8.43
CA ALA A 486 29.56 22.63 8.68
C ALA A 486 30.77 22.60 7.75
N SER A 487 31.92 22.16 8.25
CA SER A 487 33.13 21.90 7.46
C SER A 487 33.74 20.57 7.86
N ALA A 488 34.13 19.77 6.88
CA ALA A 488 34.89 18.55 7.10
C ALA A 488 36.31 18.86 7.61
N VAL A 489 36.80 18.04 8.55
CA VAL A 489 38.15 18.14 9.12
C VAL A 489 38.69 16.73 9.39
N SER A 490 39.97 16.49 9.11
CA SER A 490 40.65 15.25 9.52
C SER A 490 41.31 15.41 10.88
N THR A 491 41.13 14.43 11.77
CA THR A 491 41.71 14.38 13.12
C THR A 491 42.62 13.17 13.28
N ASP A 492 43.31 13.08 14.43
CA ASP A 492 44.12 11.90 14.77
C ASP A 492 43.26 10.64 15.02
N THR A 493 41.94 10.79 15.14
CA THR A 493 40.98 9.72 15.43
C THR A 493 40.08 9.34 14.26
N GLY A 494 40.18 10.06 13.15
CA GLY A 494 39.39 9.84 11.94
C GLY A 494 38.79 11.14 11.38
N PRO A 495 37.70 11.05 10.61
CA PRO A 495 37.01 12.20 10.04
C PRO A 495 36.14 12.86 11.10
N ALA A 496 36.09 14.19 11.09
CA ALA A 496 35.25 14.98 11.96
C ALA A 496 34.59 16.13 11.18
N VAL A 497 33.55 16.71 11.78
CA VAL A 497 32.86 17.90 11.27
C VAL A 497 32.94 19.00 12.32
N ASP A 498 33.37 20.18 11.90
CA ASP A 498 33.26 21.42 12.66
C ASP A 498 31.98 22.17 12.25
N ILE A 499 31.05 22.33 13.17
CA ILE A 499 29.81 23.07 13.00
C ILE A 499 29.89 24.40 13.72
N ILE A 500 29.63 25.50 13.00
CA ILE A 500 29.58 26.85 13.54
C ILE A 500 28.19 27.44 13.32
N SER A 501 27.64 28.10 14.33
CA SER A 501 26.43 28.91 14.20
C SER A 501 26.80 30.37 13.89
N LEU A 502 26.37 30.87 12.74
CA LEU A 502 26.53 32.27 12.34
C LEU A 502 25.72 33.22 13.24
N ALA A 503 24.66 32.72 13.88
CA ALA A 503 23.82 33.48 14.81
C ALA A 503 24.43 33.62 16.21
N THR A 504 24.97 32.52 16.74
CA THR A 504 25.39 32.45 18.15
C THR A 504 26.90 32.35 18.36
N GLN A 505 27.66 32.14 17.27
CA GLN A 505 29.10 31.82 17.29
C GLN A 505 29.44 30.56 18.10
N LEU A 506 28.46 29.68 18.35
CA LEU A 506 28.72 28.34 18.88
C LEU A 506 29.60 27.59 17.89
N ASN A 507 30.61 26.90 18.39
CA ASN A 507 31.45 25.98 17.62
C ASN A 507 31.39 24.60 18.28
N LEU A 508 31.01 23.59 17.51
CA LEU A 508 30.91 22.19 17.90
C LEU A 508 31.76 21.35 16.95
N ARG A 509 32.60 20.47 17.51
CA ARG A 509 33.28 19.43 16.72
C ARG A 509 32.64 18.09 17.02
N MET A 510 32.34 17.33 15.97
CA MET A 510 31.80 15.97 16.07
C MET A 510 32.66 15.01 15.24
N GLU A 511 33.15 13.93 15.86
CA GLU A 511 33.82 12.85 15.13
C GLU A 511 32.77 11.99 14.42
N ILE A 512 33.04 11.57 13.18
CA ILE A 512 32.14 10.74 12.37
C ILE A 512 32.57 9.28 12.47
N ASP A 513 31.68 8.40 12.93
CA ASP A 513 31.94 6.97 13.07
C ASP A 513 31.49 6.20 11.83
N ALA A 514 32.44 5.92 10.93
CA ALA A 514 32.21 5.14 9.72
C ALA A 514 32.46 3.62 9.91
N ARG A 515 32.60 3.14 11.15
CA ARG A 515 32.96 1.73 11.43
C ARG A 515 31.81 0.77 11.16
N ALA A 516 32.14 -0.34 10.50
CA ALA A 516 31.24 -1.48 10.29
C ALA A 516 31.65 -2.68 11.15
N ASP A 517 30.94 -3.80 10.98
CA ASP A 517 31.31 -5.05 11.62
C ASP A 517 32.57 -5.67 10.99
N SER A 518 33.29 -6.48 11.77
CA SER A 518 34.56 -7.07 11.36
C SER A 518 34.45 -8.04 10.17
N ILE A 519 33.26 -8.58 9.87
CA ILE A 519 33.07 -9.50 8.75
C ILE A 519 33.03 -8.71 7.45
N SER A 520 32.30 -7.60 7.44
CA SER A 520 32.22 -6.68 6.30
C SER A 520 33.60 -6.11 5.94
N ASP A 521 34.37 -5.66 6.94
CA ASP A 521 35.71 -5.12 6.69
C ASP A 521 36.69 -6.18 6.19
N ALA A 522 36.62 -7.41 6.72
CA ALA A 522 37.45 -8.51 6.24
C ALA A 522 37.10 -8.92 4.80
N HIS A 523 35.81 -8.86 4.44
CA HIS A 523 35.36 -9.09 3.07
C HIS A 523 35.93 -8.04 2.11
N LEU A 524 35.87 -6.75 2.47
CA LEU A 524 36.47 -5.68 1.65
C LEU A 524 37.98 -5.85 1.50
N GLU A 525 38.70 -6.22 2.56
CA GLU A 525 40.14 -6.44 2.49
C GLU A 525 40.51 -7.62 1.58
N GLU A 526 39.75 -8.73 1.62
CA GLU A 526 39.93 -9.87 0.72
C GLU A 526 39.64 -9.50 -0.75
N THR A 527 38.58 -8.73 -0.96
CA THR A 527 38.06 -8.35 -2.29
C THR A 527 38.94 -7.31 -2.98
N TYR A 528 39.38 -6.25 -2.27
CA TYR A 528 40.17 -5.16 -2.84
C TYR A 528 41.68 -5.32 -2.66
N GLY A 529 42.12 -6.23 -1.79
CA GLY A 529 43.54 -6.38 -1.42
C GLY A 529 44.11 -5.18 -0.67
N MET A 530 43.25 -4.29 -0.16
CA MET A 530 43.60 -3.14 0.68
C MET A 530 42.68 -3.10 1.92
N PRO A 531 43.23 -2.84 3.11
CA PRO A 531 42.43 -2.81 4.33
C PRO A 531 41.59 -1.53 4.42
N VAL A 532 40.49 -1.60 5.17
CA VAL A 532 39.72 -0.41 5.58
C VAL A 532 40.55 0.41 6.57
N ASP A 533 40.75 1.70 6.31
CA ASP A 533 41.56 2.60 7.14
C ASP A 533 40.72 3.74 7.74
N TYR A 534 40.24 3.51 8.96
CA TYR A 534 39.46 4.49 9.70
C TYR A 534 40.26 5.69 10.22
N LEU A 535 41.59 5.61 10.30
CA LEU A 535 42.40 6.71 10.82
C LEU A 535 42.68 7.76 9.74
N ASN A 536 42.86 7.31 8.50
CA ASN A 536 43.10 8.19 7.35
C ASN A 536 41.85 8.44 6.50
N SER A 537 40.67 7.99 6.96
CA SER A 537 39.40 8.21 6.25
C SER A 537 39.00 9.68 6.25
N THR A 538 38.38 10.13 5.15
CA THR A 538 38.01 11.53 4.92
C THR A 538 36.56 11.67 4.50
N ILE A 539 35.90 12.75 4.91
CA ILE A 539 34.58 13.11 4.40
C ILE A 539 34.77 13.66 2.99
N VAL A 540 34.07 13.08 2.02
CA VAL A 540 34.12 13.46 0.60
C VAL A 540 32.91 14.27 0.17
N GLU A 541 31.76 14.04 0.80
CA GLU A 541 30.51 14.77 0.54
C GLU A 541 29.73 14.92 1.85
N MET A 542 28.95 16.00 1.99
CA MET A 542 28.22 16.30 3.21
C MET A 542 27.01 17.16 2.90
N GLU A 543 25.89 16.84 3.54
CA GLU A 543 24.68 17.65 3.50
C GLU A 543 24.13 17.85 4.91
N MET A 544 23.45 18.96 5.14
CA MET A 544 22.99 19.33 6.47
C MET A 544 21.61 19.98 6.45
N ASP A 545 20.81 19.66 7.46
CA ASP A 545 19.62 20.39 7.85
C ASP A 545 19.76 20.89 9.31
N SER A 546 18.76 21.61 9.82
CA SER A 546 18.71 22.21 11.16
C SER A 546 18.98 21.25 12.32
N ARG A 547 18.78 19.93 12.12
CA ARG A 547 19.02 18.90 13.13
C ARG A 547 19.90 17.75 12.63
N TRP A 548 19.84 17.43 11.35
CA TRP A 548 20.48 16.24 10.79
C TRP A 548 21.66 16.66 9.95
N LEU A 549 22.68 15.82 9.94
CA LEU A 549 23.82 15.94 9.04
C LEU A 549 24.06 14.56 8.44
N VAL A 550 24.24 14.51 7.13
CA VAL A 550 24.64 13.29 6.44
C VAL A 550 26.02 13.50 5.82
N ALA A 551 26.91 12.53 6.02
CA ALA A 551 28.28 12.58 5.52
C ALA A 551 28.60 11.31 4.76
N VAL A 552 29.23 11.45 3.59
CA VAL A 552 29.86 10.35 2.87
C VAL A 552 31.34 10.31 3.24
N VAL A 553 31.78 9.19 3.78
CA VAL A 553 33.14 8.98 4.26
C VAL A 553 33.85 7.95 3.39
N ASP A 554 34.96 8.35 2.79
CA ASP A 554 35.91 7.45 2.14
C ASP A 554 36.74 6.74 3.19
N VAL A 555 36.58 5.41 3.29
CA VAL A 555 37.34 4.55 4.22
C VAL A 555 38.43 3.73 3.51
N GLY A 556 38.71 4.04 2.25
CA GLY A 556 39.70 3.41 1.39
C GLY A 556 39.07 2.56 0.28
N PRO A 557 38.56 1.35 0.57
CA PRO A 557 37.99 0.47 -0.47
C PRO A 557 36.66 0.99 -1.04
N VAL A 558 35.83 1.61 -0.18
CA VAL A 558 34.49 2.09 -0.49
C VAL A 558 34.17 3.36 0.29
N ASN A 559 33.15 4.07 -0.17
CA ASN A 559 32.54 5.20 0.53
C ASN A 559 31.31 4.73 1.31
N ARG A 560 31.10 5.28 2.53
CA ARG A 560 29.95 4.96 3.40
C ARG A 560 29.17 6.23 3.74
N THR A 561 27.83 6.15 3.71
CA THR A 561 26.94 7.26 4.08
C THR A 561 26.49 7.10 5.54
N ILE A 562 26.75 8.12 6.36
CA ILE A 562 26.43 8.17 7.79
C ILE A 562 25.51 9.34 8.08
N LEU A 563 24.41 9.06 8.76
CA LEU A 563 23.49 10.05 9.31
C LEU A 563 23.87 10.37 10.77
N VAL A 564 23.85 11.65 11.11
CA VAL A 564 24.23 12.18 12.42
C VAL A 564 23.12 13.09 12.94
N ASP A 565 22.63 12.81 14.16
CA ASP A 565 21.81 13.77 14.91
C ASP A 565 22.75 14.80 15.56
N THR A 566 22.74 16.04 15.05
CA THR A 566 23.63 17.12 15.53
C THR A 566 23.32 17.56 16.96
N VAL A 567 22.15 17.19 17.50
CA VAL A 567 21.70 17.56 18.85
C VAL A 567 22.05 16.46 19.86
N SER A 568 21.78 15.19 19.55
CA SER A 568 22.09 14.08 20.47
C SER A 568 23.51 13.54 20.30
N GLY A 569 24.10 13.69 19.11
CA GLY A 569 25.37 13.08 18.71
C GLY A 569 25.23 11.61 18.29
N ASP A 570 24.01 11.08 18.20
CA ASP A 570 23.78 9.72 17.73
C ASP A 570 24.09 9.60 16.23
N GLN A 571 24.66 8.47 15.82
CA GLN A 571 25.08 8.22 14.44
C GLN A 571 24.58 6.87 13.96
N VAL A 572 24.14 6.83 12.70
CA VAL A 572 23.62 5.64 12.04
C VAL A 572 24.23 5.53 10.64
N MET A 573 24.77 4.37 10.31
CA MET A 573 25.20 4.07 8.94
C MET A 573 23.97 3.76 8.08
N LEU A 574 23.76 4.54 7.02
CA LEU A 574 22.62 4.38 6.10
C LEU A 574 22.93 3.43 4.95
N SER A 575 24.13 3.56 4.39
CA SER A 575 24.60 2.74 3.28
C SER A 575 24.92 1.32 3.73
N ASP A 576 24.74 0.34 2.85
CA ASP A 576 25.36 -0.97 3.08
C ASP A 576 26.90 -0.82 3.19
N PRO A 577 27.55 -1.38 4.23
CA PRO A 577 28.97 -1.16 4.50
C PRO A 577 29.93 -1.73 3.45
N VAL A 578 29.46 -2.63 2.57
CA VAL A 578 30.28 -3.24 1.51
C VAL A 578 30.00 -2.67 0.12
N TRP A 579 29.00 -1.81 -0.02
CA TRP A 579 28.68 -1.16 -1.29
C TRP A 579 29.12 0.30 -1.29
N PRO A 580 29.73 0.78 -2.38
CA PRO A 580 30.13 2.18 -2.47
C PRO A 580 28.88 3.08 -2.50
N SER A 581 28.96 4.21 -1.81
CA SER A 581 27.86 5.14 -1.59
C SER A 581 28.24 6.59 -1.94
N PHE A 582 27.31 7.38 -2.47
CA PHE A 582 27.58 8.70 -3.06
C PHE A 582 26.38 9.66 -2.94
N SER A 583 26.64 10.95 -3.19
CA SER A 583 25.64 11.98 -3.50
C SER A 583 24.43 11.99 -2.57
N PRO A 584 24.64 12.24 -1.27
CA PRO A 584 23.53 12.34 -0.35
C PRO A 584 22.76 13.65 -0.61
N SER A 585 21.46 13.64 -0.38
CA SER A 585 20.61 14.81 -0.30
C SER A 585 19.70 14.66 0.91
N LEU A 586 19.59 15.72 1.70
CA LEU A 586 18.91 15.72 3.00
C LEU A 586 17.90 16.86 3.05
N ALA A 587 16.63 16.53 3.17
CA ALA A 587 15.59 17.52 3.44
C ALA A 587 14.42 16.88 4.18
N LEU A 588 13.73 17.66 5.02
CA LEU A 588 12.40 17.33 5.56
C LEU A 588 12.30 15.97 6.28
N GLY A 589 13.40 15.50 6.89
CA GLY A 589 13.43 14.22 7.60
C GLY A 589 13.66 13.00 6.71
N GLN A 590 14.06 13.21 5.45
CA GLN A 590 14.39 12.16 4.50
C GLN A 590 15.81 12.36 3.95
N VAL A 591 16.47 11.26 3.63
CA VAL A 591 17.80 11.24 3.00
C VAL A 591 17.73 10.41 1.73
N ALA A 592 17.94 11.03 0.57
CA ALA A 592 18.19 10.32 -0.66
C ALA A 592 19.71 10.16 -0.85
N PHE A 593 20.18 9.01 -1.31
CA PHE A 593 21.59 8.78 -1.59
C PHE A 593 21.75 7.68 -2.63
N LEU A 594 22.93 7.59 -3.23
CA LEU A 594 23.21 6.60 -4.28
C LEU A 594 24.05 5.46 -3.73
N GLN A 595 23.80 4.23 -4.16
CA GLN A 595 24.73 3.12 -4.00
C GLN A 595 24.85 2.29 -5.27
N ILE A 596 25.95 1.55 -5.41
CA ILE A 596 26.05 0.50 -6.43
C ILE A 596 25.72 -0.84 -5.74
N PRO A 597 24.48 -1.35 -5.84
CA PRO A 597 24.11 -2.58 -5.16
C PRO A 597 24.83 -3.77 -5.79
N ARG A 598 25.14 -4.77 -4.97
CA ARG A 598 25.82 -5.99 -5.40
C ARG A 598 27.18 -5.71 -6.07
N PHE A 599 27.83 -4.61 -5.73
CA PHE A 599 29.12 -4.23 -6.29
C PHE A 599 30.17 -5.33 -6.05
N ASP A 600 30.76 -5.84 -7.14
CA ASP A 600 31.85 -6.81 -7.10
C ASP A 600 33.02 -6.30 -7.96
N PRO A 601 34.08 -5.75 -7.34
CA PRO A 601 35.24 -5.26 -8.09
C PRO A 601 36.10 -6.40 -8.67
N THR A 602 35.89 -7.66 -8.26
CA THR A 602 36.62 -8.83 -8.79
C THR A 602 35.99 -9.41 -10.06
N ALA A 603 34.75 -9.01 -10.37
CA ALA A 603 34.08 -9.39 -11.59
C ALA A 603 34.86 -8.94 -12.84
N GLU A 604 34.73 -9.72 -13.92
CA GLU A 604 35.26 -9.35 -15.23
C GLU A 604 34.64 -8.00 -15.67
N PRO A 605 35.38 -7.17 -16.43
CA PRO A 605 34.90 -5.82 -16.79
C PRO A 605 33.53 -5.78 -17.48
N GLU A 606 33.16 -6.85 -18.20
CA GLU A 606 31.88 -6.97 -18.90
C GLU A 606 30.71 -7.33 -17.97
N ASP A 607 30.99 -7.91 -16.80
CA ASP A 607 30.00 -8.35 -15.80
C ASP A 607 29.96 -7.43 -14.56
N ARG A 608 30.77 -6.36 -14.55
CA ARG A 608 30.89 -5.46 -13.40
C ARG A 608 29.74 -4.45 -13.40
N LEU A 609 28.92 -4.51 -12.36
CA LEU A 609 27.90 -3.50 -12.09
C LEU A 609 28.56 -2.17 -11.73
N THR A 610 28.24 -1.14 -12.48
CA THR A 610 28.70 0.24 -12.23
C THR A 610 27.55 1.23 -12.06
N ALA A 611 26.34 0.84 -12.45
CA ALA A 611 25.13 1.64 -12.30
C ALA A 611 24.82 1.91 -10.83
N ARG A 612 24.60 3.17 -10.51
CA ARG A 612 24.20 3.67 -9.19
C ARG A 612 22.68 3.68 -9.11
N ASP A 613 22.15 3.14 -8.03
CA ASP A 613 20.73 3.16 -7.71
C ASP A 613 20.40 4.19 -6.63
N VAL A 614 19.20 4.75 -6.69
CA VAL A 614 18.69 5.71 -5.70
C VAL A 614 18.08 4.97 -4.51
N PHE A 615 18.58 5.29 -3.31
CA PHE A 615 18.06 4.85 -2.03
C PHE A 615 17.44 6.03 -1.29
N LEU A 616 16.29 5.79 -0.66
CA LEU A 616 15.58 6.77 0.16
C LEU A 616 15.47 6.25 1.59
N HIS A 617 15.95 7.03 2.56
CA HIS A 617 15.84 6.73 3.97
C HIS A 617 14.90 7.70 4.67
N ASP A 618 13.88 7.16 5.32
CA ASP A 618 13.00 7.92 6.21
C ASP A 618 13.57 7.88 7.65
N ILE A 619 13.95 9.05 8.16
CA ILE A 619 14.58 9.17 9.49
C ILE A 619 13.58 8.89 10.62
N GLY A 620 12.30 9.21 10.41
CA GLY A 620 11.24 9.00 11.41
C GLY A 620 10.88 7.52 11.58
N GLU A 621 10.85 6.77 10.47
CA GLU A 621 10.60 5.33 10.46
C GLU A 621 11.88 4.49 10.64
N ASN A 622 13.05 5.09 10.46
CA ASN A 622 14.36 4.42 10.42
C ASN A 622 14.37 3.26 9.41
N ARG A 623 13.91 3.55 8.18
CA ARG A 623 13.76 2.57 7.10
C ARG A 623 14.35 3.12 5.81
N THR A 624 15.14 2.30 5.13
CA THR A 624 15.68 2.59 3.79
C THR A 624 14.93 1.76 2.75
N SER A 625 14.46 2.40 1.68
CA SER A 625 13.91 1.78 0.48
C SER A 625 14.83 2.05 -0.72
N GLN A 626 14.91 1.08 -1.62
CA GLN A 626 15.56 1.25 -2.92
C GLN A 626 14.48 1.68 -3.93
N LEU A 627 14.66 2.82 -4.59
CA LEU A 627 13.69 3.38 -5.53
C LEU A 627 13.93 2.88 -6.96
N THR A 628 15.19 2.79 -7.38
CA THR A 628 15.58 2.30 -8.72
C THR A 628 16.26 0.94 -8.63
N LEU A 629 16.08 0.11 -9.66
CA LEU A 629 16.76 -1.19 -9.77
C LEU A 629 16.91 -1.55 -11.26
N ASP A 630 17.91 -0.97 -11.91
CA ASP A 630 18.28 -1.30 -13.29
C ASP A 630 19.81 -1.30 -13.44
N ASP A 631 20.34 -2.41 -13.97
CA ASP A 631 21.80 -2.60 -14.10
C ASP A 631 22.37 -1.81 -15.30
N ASP A 632 21.52 -1.37 -16.24
CA ASP A 632 21.88 -0.67 -17.49
C ASP A 632 21.64 0.85 -17.43
N VAL A 633 21.12 1.37 -16.30
CA VAL A 633 20.73 2.77 -16.14
C VAL A 633 21.41 3.37 -14.92
N ASP A 634 22.24 4.40 -15.11
CA ASP A 634 22.99 5.02 -14.02
C ASP A 634 22.27 6.27 -13.50
N GLN A 635 22.19 6.39 -12.17
CA GLN A 635 21.51 7.51 -11.52
C GLN A 635 22.53 8.47 -10.89
N SER A 636 22.23 9.77 -10.88
CA SER A 636 23.10 10.81 -10.33
C SER A 636 22.33 11.98 -9.71
N GLN A 637 22.98 12.70 -8.79
CA GLN A 637 22.46 13.92 -8.14
C GLN A 637 21.00 13.82 -7.64
N PRO A 638 20.69 12.89 -6.71
CA PRO A 638 19.36 12.84 -6.12
C PRO A 638 19.09 14.11 -5.29
N GLN A 639 17.85 14.59 -5.29
CA GLN A 639 17.40 15.81 -4.63
C GLN A 639 16.09 15.55 -3.90
N VAL A 640 16.09 15.65 -2.57
CA VAL A 640 14.88 15.54 -1.74
C VAL A 640 14.13 16.88 -1.78
N LEU A 641 12.91 16.85 -2.30
CA LEU A 641 11.99 18.00 -2.35
C LEU A 641 10.87 17.81 -1.32
N ARG A 642 9.92 18.75 -1.28
CA ARG A 642 8.82 18.74 -0.31
C ARG A 642 7.86 17.57 -0.46
N GLU A 643 7.54 17.22 -1.70
CA GLU A 643 6.55 16.19 -2.03
C GLU A 643 7.16 15.06 -2.87
N ASN A 644 8.38 15.27 -3.38
CA ASN A 644 9.01 14.41 -4.37
C ASN A 644 10.50 14.20 -4.09
N VAL A 645 11.09 13.20 -4.72
CA VAL A 645 12.54 13.02 -4.85
C VAL A 645 12.87 13.04 -6.33
N ALA A 646 13.82 13.87 -6.74
CA ALA A 646 14.25 13.95 -8.14
C ALA A 646 15.69 13.44 -8.29
N TRP A 647 16.06 12.96 -9.47
CA TRP A 647 17.45 12.60 -9.79
C TRP A 647 17.68 12.68 -11.31
N ILE A 648 18.94 12.65 -11.73
CA ILE A 648 19.32 12.56 -13.14
C ILE A 648 19.55 11.10 -13.49
N GLU A 649 18.94 10.65 -14.56
CA GLU A 649 19.05 9.31 -15.13
C GLU A 649 19.88 9.35 -16.42
N GLU A 650 20.88 8.46 -16.54
CA GLU A 650 21.64 8.20 -17.77
C GLU A 650 21.30 6.80 -18.30
N ASP A 651 20.74 6.74 -19.50
CA ASP A 651 20.42 5.47 -20.16
C ASP A 651 21.63 4.82 -20.87
N SER A 652 21.45 3.60 -21.38
CA SER A 652 22.49 2.87 -22.10
C SER A 652 23.00 3.53 -23.39
N ASP A 653 22.24 4.48 -23.96
CA ASP A 653 22.60 5.24 -25.14
C ASP A 653 23.27 6.60 -24.78
N GLY A 654 23.41 6.89 -23.48
CA GLY A 654 24.00 8.13 -22.94
C GLY A 654 23.06 9.33 -22.97
N LEU A 655 21.75 9.11 -23.06
CA LEU A 655 20.75 10.16 -22.92
C LEU A 655 20.50 10.44 -21.44
N LEU A 656 20.45 11.73 -21.11
CA LEU A 656 20.24 12.22 -19.76
C LEU A 656 18.83 12.78 -19.61
N GLU A 657 18.12 12.39 -18.55
CA GLU A 657 16.77 12.88 -18.24
C GLU A 657 16.62 13.10 -16.72
N ILE A 658 15.82 14.08 -16.31
CA ILE A 658 15.49 14.24 -14.88
C ILE A 658 14.24 13.42 -14.57
N ARG A 659 14.37 12.46 -13.66
CA ARG A 659 13.26 11.65 -13.12
C ARG A 659 12.77 12.23 -11.81
N MET A 660 11.49 12.03 -11.52
CA MET A 660 10.87 12.47 -10.29
C MET A 660 9.95 11.39 -9.71
N TYR A 661 10.15 11.06 -8.44
CA TYR A 661 9.38 10.11 -7.66
C TYR A 661 8.52 10.84 -6.63
N ILE A 662 7.24 10.50 -6.53
CA ILE A 662 6.31 11.12 -5.57
C ILE A 662 6.39 10.38 -4.23
N LEU A 663 6.58 11.12 -3.13
CA LEU A 663 6.72 10.55 -1.78
C LEU A 663 5.38 10.04 -1.20
N GLU A 664 4.26 10.67 -1.58
CA GLU A 664 2.92 10.20 -1.26
C GLU A 664 2.38 9.35 -2.42
N GLU A 665 1.83 8.16 -2.16
CA GLU A 665 1.18 7.32 -3.19
C GLU A 665 -0.12 7.99 -3.70
N THR A 666 0.00 8.98 -4.57
CA THR A 666 -1.11 9.58 -5.30
C THR A 666 -1.18 8.92 -6.66
N PHE A 667 -1.84 7.75 -6.75
CA PHE A 667 -2.31 7.28 -8.05
C PHE A 667 -3.10 8.41 -8.70
N GLU A 668 -2.83 8.70 -9.99
CA GLU A 668 -3.73 9.56 -10.75
C GLU A 668 -5.15 9.01 -10.57
N PRO A 669 -6.14 9.85 -10.17
CA PRO A 669 -7.50 9.39 -10.08
C PRO A 669 -8.04 9.05 -11.48
N TYR A 670 -7.85 7.80 -11.93
CA TYR A 670 -8.48 7.25 -13.14
C TYR A 670 -10.00 7.21 -13.05
N SER A 671 -10.52 7.40 -11.84
CA SER A 671 -11.92 7.56 -11.48
C SER A 671 -12.57 8.71 -12.27
N SER A 672 -12.97 8.41 -13.51
CA SER A 672 -13.95 9.19 -14.26
C SER A 672 -15.37 8.80 -13.84
N VAL A 673 -16.32 9.72 -13.99
CA VAL A 673 -17.75 9.44 -13.79
C VAL A 673 -18.23 8.23 -14.60
N VAL A 674 -17.60 7.98 -15.77
CA VAL A 674 -17.88 6.81 -16.61
C VAL A 674 -17.43 5.52 -15.93
N LEU A 675 -16.22 5.49 -15.37
CA LEU A 675 -15.68 4.34 -14.65
C LEU A 675 -16.49 4.04 -13.39
N GLN A 676 -16.77 5.06 -12.58
CA GLN A 676 -17.64 4.98 -11.40
C GLN A 676 -19.02 4.40 -11.75
N THR A 677 -19.65 4.91 -12.82
CA THR A 677 -20.95 4.41 -13.29
C THR A 677 -20.86 2.95 -13.74
N ALA A 678 -19.78 2.57 -14.44
CA ALA A 678 -19.57 1.19 -14.88
C ALA A 678 -19.45 0.22 -13.69
N ILE A 679 -18.72 0.60 -12.65
CA ILE A 679 -18.54 -0.19 -11.42
C ILE A 679 -19.88 -0.41 -10.72
N VAL A 680 -20.67 0.66 -10.51
CA VAL A 680 -22.00 0.53 -9.90
C VAL A 680 -22.92 -0.37 -10.73
N MET A 681 -22.85 -0.28 -12.07
CA MET A 681 -23.65 -1.09 -12.98
C MET A 681 -23.23 -2.57 -13.01
N LEU A 682 -22.00 -2.93 -12.60
CA LEU A 682 -21.58 -4.33 -12.52
C LEU A 682 -22.39 -5.13 -11.48
N ILE A 683 -22.81 -4.50 -10.38
CA ILE A 683 -23.58 -5.16 -9.31
C ILE A 683 -24.87 -5.81 -9.87
N PRO A 684 -25.83 -5.05 -10.46
CA PRO A 684 -27.04 -5.66 -10.99
C PRO A 684 -26.77 -6.67 -12.12
N LEU A 685 -25.71 -6.46 -12.93
CA LEU A 685 -25.34 -7.38 -14.01
C LEU A 685 -24.85 -8.74 -13.50
N ILE A 686 -23.96 -8.76 -12.51
CA ILE A 686 -23.43 -9.98 -11.90
C ILE A 686 -24.54 -10.72 -11.15
N VAL A 687 -25.42 -10.00 -10.44
CA VAL A 687 -26.58 -10.61 -9.75
C VAL A 687 -27.54 -11.24 -10.76
N LEU A 688 -27.85 -10.55 -11.86
CA LEU A 688 -28.70 -11.08 -12.92
C LEU A 688 -28.08 -12.33 -13.56
N TRP A 689 -26.78 -12.31 -13.82
CA TRP A 689 -26.04 -13.46 -14.34
C TRP A 689 -26.10 -14.65 -13.40
N ALA A 690 -25.82 -14.45 -12.10
CA ALA A 690 -25.88 -15.50 -11.08
C ALA A 690 -27.29 -16.10 -10.98
N PHE A 691 -28.32 -15.26 -11.08
CA PHE A 691 -29.71 -15.69 -11.11
C PHE A 691 -30.03 -16.55 -12.34
N GLN A 692 -29.61 -16.13 -13.53
CA GLN A 692 -29.83 -16.88 -14.78
C GLN A 692 -29.10 -18.23 -14.74
N ALA A 693 -27.81 -18.22 -14.39
CA ALA A 693 -26.98 -19.43 -14.31
C ALA A 693 -27.55 -20.47 -13.33
N SER A 694 -28.07 -20.01 -12.18
CA SER A 694 -28.72 -20.88 -11.20
C SER A 694 -30.00 -21.55 -11.74
N ARG A 695 -30.81 -20.79 -12.50
CA ARG A 695 -32.05 -21.32 -13.10
C ARG A 695 -31.81 -22.30 -14.24
N ASP A 696 -30.79 -22.05 -15.06
CA ASP A 696 -30.43 -22.95 -16.16
C ASP A 696 -29.88 -24.29 -15.65
N HIS A 697 -29.12 -24.25 -14.55
CA HIS A 697 -28.68 -25.47 -13.87
C HIS A 697 -29.87 -26.29 -13.31
N ALA A 698 -30.86 -25.63 -12.69
CA ALA A 698 -32.08 -26.29 -12.21
C ALA A 698 -32.88 -26.95 -13.36
N ARG A 699 -32.99 -26.27 -14.51
CA ARG A 699 -33.65 -26.80 -15.72
C ARG A 699 -32.89 -27.97 -16.34
N GLY A 700 -31.56 -27.90 -16.39
CA GLY A 700 -30.71 -28.96 -16.95
C GLY A 700 -30.75 -30.28 -16.18
N LYS A 701 -30.88 -30.24 -14.83
CA LYS A 701 -31.11 -31.44 -14.01
C LYS A 701 -32.52 -32.01 -14.20
N SER A 702 -33.56 -31.17 -14.19
CA SER A 702 -34.94 -31.60 -14.42
C SER A 702 -35.14 -32.30 -15.78
N ALA A 703 -34.43 -31.87 -16.82
CA ALA A 703 -34.47 -32.51 -18.14
C ALA A 703 -33.74 -33.87 -18.20
N ARG A 704 -32.75 -34.11 -17.33
CA ARG A 704 -32.04 -35.40 -17.23
C ARG A 704 -32.81 -36.45 -16.42
N ASP A 705 -33.67 -36.03 -15.50
CA ASP A 705 -34.42 -36.91 -14.58
C ASP A 705 -35.92 -37.10 -14.96
N GLY A 706 -36.33 -36.76 -16.18
CA GLY A 706 -37.70 -36.98 -16.69
C GLY A 706 -38.06 -38.47 -16.88
N PRO A 707 -39.35 -38.87 -16.79
CA PRO A 707 -39.72 -40.26 -16.59
C PRO A 707 -39.39 -41.13 -17.80
N SER A 708 -38.63 -42.21 -17.56
CA SER A 708 -38.46 -43.32 -18.51
C SER A 708 -39.83 -43.83 -18.92
N ARG A 709 -40.20 -43.54 -20.18
CA ARG A 709 -41.45 -43.97 -20.79
C ARG A 709 -41.47 -45.50 -20.84
N ASN A 710 -42.26 -46.14 -19.97
CA ASN A 710 -42.58 -47.56 -20.06
C ASN A 710 -43.22 -47.83 -21.43
N LEU A 711 -42.51 -48.55 -22.29
CA LEU A 711 -43.06 -49.18 -23.48
C LEU A 711 -43.60 -50.55 -23.05
N GLU A 712 -44.86 -50.58 -22.61
CA GLU A 712 -45.68 -51.79 -22.74
C GLU A 712 -46.05 -51.94 -24.22
N VAL A 713 -45.48 -52.94 -24.89
CA VAL A 713 -45.97 -53.43 -26.18
C VAL A 713 -46.73 -54.71 -25.89
N GLY A 714 -48.06 -54.62 -26.04
CA GLY A 714 -48.95 -55.77 -26.06
C GLY A 714 -48.66 -56.65 -27.27
N LEU A 715 -48.59 -57.96 -27.02
CA LEU A 715 -48.67 -59.01 -28.02
C LEU A 715 -50.13 -59.48 -28.11
N GLU A 716 -50.79 -59.23 -29.23
CA GLU A 716 -51.90 -60.05 -29.72
C GLU A 716 -52.01 -59.97 -31.25
N SER A 717 -52.07 -61.16 -31.87
CA SER A 717 -52.54 -61.55 -33.22
C SER A 717 -52.03 -60.79 -34.45
N ASP A 718 -51.21 -61.42 -35.30
CA ASP A 718 -51.59 -62.40 -36.34
C ASP A 718 -50.37 -63.19 -36.83
#